data_AF-A0A2V5M9W9-F1
#
_entry.id   AF-A0A2V5M9W9-F1
#
_cell.length_a   1.000
_cell.length_b   1.000
_cell.length_c   1.000
_cell.angle_alpha   90.00
_cell.angle_beta   90.00
_cell.angle_gamma   90.00
#
_symmetry.space_group_name_H-M   'P 1'
#
loop_
_entity.id
_entity.type
_entity.pdbx_description
1 polymer ?
#
loop_
_entity_poly.entity_id
_entity_poly.type
_entity_poly.pdbx_seq_one_letter_code
_entity_poly.pdbx_strand_id
1 'polypeptide(L)'
;MKQILLLSLAVALGASGAEQPAPQRKPRPAPPTHASGPESARADMEKLTAANGLEATLFASEPMVVNPCDMDIDARGRVWITEGANYRSSFQSWGVQRPEGDRIVILEDTNGDGRADSVKTFYQDPSVNAALGICVLGNKVIVSSSPNVFVLTDTDGDDKADKRELLFTGISGFDHDHGVHAFVFGPDGKLYFNFGNEGRQIKRPIGKLKEIPLHGLISKEDIASNSEPVIDLDGSEVNNKGKPYRQGMVFRCNLDGSEFETLGWNFRNNYEVAVDSFGTLWQSDNDDDGNRGVRINYVMEFGNYGFTDEMTGAAWGVGWKKAQAKGANEEERPFYHWHQYDPGVVPNLLQTGNGSPTGICMYEGKLLPKTFQNQIIHCDAGPRVVRAYPVKPDGAGYRAEMTNILTSTDTWYRPSDVCIAPDGSIYIADWHDAGVGGHNMADRKLETMTGRVYRVAPAGHKPVAPRLNFSTAAGCVTALQSPNHATRYLAWTKLHEMQRKAERDLSQLWKGREPRLRARSLQLLARVNGSEKKYVEAALKDKDPDIRITGLRIARSLKFDVIPYVKKLVNDPSSQVRRECAIALRHNNSPEAAQLWATLALKHDGRDRWYLEALGIGADHQEEGFFGAWLAKAGNNWNTSAGRDIVWRSRSKQTPALLVKLITNKNASPKDREHYLRALDFITGPEKEAALLELVTSGAQ
;
A
#
# COMPACT_ATOMS: atom_id res chain seq x y z
N MET A 1 -62.24 55.24 -19.39
CA MET A 1 -62.50 54.37 -18.20
C MET A 1 -63.15 53.10 -18.75
N LYS A 2 -62.66 51.87 -18.57
CA LYS A 2 -61.65 51.25 -17.69
C LYS A 2 -61.24 49.92 -18.37
N GLN A 3 -59.94 49.67 -18.54
CA GLN A 3 -59.15 48.61 -17.87
C GLN A 3 -59.29 47.21 -18.51
N ILE A 4 -58.26 46.35 -18.62
CA ILE A 4 -56.79 46.45 -18.50
C ILE A 4 -56.22 45.25 -19.27
N LEU A 5 -55.06 45.48 -19.87
CA LEU A 5 -54.14 44.57 -20.56
C LEU A 5 -53.62 43.45 -19.65
N LEU A 6 -53.41 42.23 -20.17
CA LEU A 6 -52.11 41.53 -20.21
C LEU A 6 -52.30 40.06 -20.65
N LEU A 7 -52.09 39.82 -21.95
CA LEU A 7 -51.74 38.50 -22.48
C LEU A 7 -50.32 38.16 -22.04
N SER A 8 -50.14 37.02 -21.36
CA SER A 8 -48.87 36.29 -21.35
C SER A 8 -49.14 34.91 -21.96
N LEU A 9 -48.58 34.72 -23.16
CA LEU A 9 -48.72 33.54 -23.99
C LEU A 9 -47.82 32.43 -23.42
N ALA A 10 -48.40 31.46 -22.74
CA ALA A 10 -47.72 30.22 -22.42
C ALA A 10 -47.69 29.34 -23.68
N VAL A 11 -46.51 29.19 -24.29
CA VAL A 11 -46.28 28.20 -25.34
C VAL A 11 -46.20 26.83 -24.68
N ALA A 12 -47.26 26.05 -24.80
CA ALA A 12 -47.26 24.62 -24.53
C ALA A 12 -46.57 23.91 -25.72
N LEU A 13 -45.34 23.46 -25.52
CA LEU A 13 -44.69 22.49 -26.41
C LEU A 13 -44.98 21.10 -25.86
N GLY A 14 -45.96 20.44 -26.49
CA GLY A 14 -46.12 19.00 -26.38
C GLY A 14 -44.99 18.30 -27.11
N ALA A 15 -44.27 17.43 -26.39
CA ALA A 15 -43.51 16.34 -26.95
C ALA A 15 -43.67 15.14 -26.03
N SER A 16 -44.56 14.23 -26.43
CA SER A 16 -44.68 12.89 -25.87
C SER A 16 -43.43 12.08 -26.23
N GLY A 17 -42.44 12.08 -25.34
CA GLY A 17 -41.36 11.08 -25.36
C GLY A 17 -41.85 9.85 -24.61
N ALA A 18 -42.11 8.76 -25.32
CA ALA A 18 -42.30 7.45 -24.70
C ALA A 18 -41.00 7.09 -23.96
N GLU A 19 -41.08 6.89 -22.64
CA GLU A 19 -40.00 6.28 -21.87
C GLU A 19 -39.67 4.93 -22.51
N GLN A 20 -38.47 4.80 -23.07
CA GLN A 20 -37.98 3.48 -23.43
C GLN A 20 -37.81 2.68 -22.13
N PRO A 21 -38.40 1.48 -22.03
CA PRO A 21 -38.18 0.63 -20.87
C PRO A 21 -36.67 0.38 -20.76
N ALA A 22 -36.15 0.51 -19.54
CA ALA A 22 -34.77 0.14 -19.24
C ALA A 22 -34.50 -1.25 -19.84
N PRO A 23 -33.35 -1.47 -20.51
CA PRO A 23 -33.05 -2.75 -21.12
C PRO A 23 -33.16 -3.83 -20.05
N GLN A 24 -34.07 -4.78 -20.26
CA GLN A 24 -34.21 -5.95 -19.40
C GLN A 24 -32.83 -6.62 -19.32
N ARG A 25 -32.21 -6.59 -18.15
CA ARG A 25 -30.99 -7.36 -17.89
C ARG A 25 -31.33 -8.81 -18.21
N LYS A 26 -30.63 -9.40 -19.20
CA LYS A 26 -30.72 -10.83 -19.48
C LYS A 26 -30.57 -11.58 -18.14
N PRO A 27 -31.40 -12.60 -17.84
CA PRO A 27 -31.21 -13.41 -16.66
C PRO A 27 -29.77 -13.93 -16.66
N ARG A 28 -29.06 -13.72 -15.56
CA ARG A 28 -27.68 -14.20 -15.41
C ARG A 28 -27.66 -15.72 -15.61
N PRO A 29 -26.69 -16.27 -16.36
CA PRO A 29 -26.49 -17.70 -16.41
C PRO A 29 -26.39 -18.27 -14.99
N ALA A 30 -26.86 -19.51 -14.81
CA ALA A 30 -26.63 -20.23 -13.56
C ALA A 30 -25.11 -20.24 -13.28
N PRO A 31 -24.68 -20.11 -12.01
CA PRO A 31 -23.28 -20.26 -11.66
C PRO A 31 -22.76 -21.61 -12.19
N PRO A 32 -21.53 -21.67 -12.73
CA PRO A 32 -20.94 -22.95 -13.10
C PRO A 32 -20.92 -23.89 -11.88
N THR A 33 -21.11 -25.19 -12.10
CA THR A 33 -21.02 -26.19 -11.03
C THR A 33 -19.56 -26.61 -10.82
N HIS A 34 -19.15 -26.80 -9.56
CA HIS A 34 -17.82 -27.27 -9.18
C HIS A 34 -17.93 -28.44 -8.19
N ALA A 35 -16.98 -29.38 -8.24
CA ALA A 35 -16.90 -30.47 -7.28
C ALA A 35 -16.27 -29.99 -5.96
N SER A 36 -16.85 -30.28 -4.80
CA SER A 36 -16.32 -29.82 -3.51
C SER A 36 -15.64 -30.94 -2.71
N GLY A 37 -14.89 -30.54 -1.68
CA GLY A 37 -14.31 -31.41 -0.68
C GLY A 37 -12.85 -31.80 -0.95
N PRO A 38 -12.20 -32.48 0.01
CA PRO A 38 -10.76 -32.72 -0.01
C PRO A 38 -10.25 -33.47 -1.25
N GLU A 39 -11.00 -34.44 -1.78
CA GLU A 39 -10.59 -35.14 -3.01
C GLU A 39 -10.63 -34.24 -4.24
N SER A 40 -11.62 -33.35 -4.32
CA SER A 40 -11.71 -32.36 -5.39
C SER A 40 -10.55 -31.38 -5.32
N ALA A 41 -10.26 -30.84 -4.13
CA ALA A 41 -9.12 -29.97 -3.90
C ALA A 41 -7.78 -30.64 -4.23
N ARG A 42 -7.64 -31.96 -3.99
CA ARG A 42 -6.47 -32.73 -4.43
C ARG A 42 -6.40 -32.87 -5.95
N ALA A 43 -7.52 -33.06 -6.63
CA ALA A 43 -7.56 -33.12 -8.09
C ALA A 43 -7.22 -31.74 -8.72
N ASP A 44 -7.66 -30.65 -8.11
CA ASP A 44 -7.37 -29.27 -8.57
C ASP A 44 -5.86 -28.96 -8.58
N MET A 45 -5.06 -29.65 -7.76
CA MET A 45 -3.60 -29.53 -7.76
C MET A 45 -2.97 -29.85 -9.13
N GLU A 46 -3.57 -30.75 -9.92
CA GLU A 46 -3.06 -31.11 -11.25
C GLU A 46 -3.14 -29.94 -12.24
N LYS A 47 -3.97 -28.93 -11.94
CA LYS A 47 -4.14 -27.72 -12.74
C LYS A 47 -3.15 -26.61 -12.35
N LEU A 48 -2.38 -26.81 -11.27
CA LEU A 48 -1.36 -25.87 -10.81
C LEU A 48 -0.03 -26.12 -11.49
N THR A 49 0.69 -25.05 -11.79
CA THR A 49 2.06 -25.10 -12.29
C THR A 49 2.94 -24.19 -11.44
N ALA A 50 3.80 -24.80 -10.64
CA ALA A 50 4.80 -24.10 -9.83
C ALA A 50 6.04 -23.77 -10.68
N ALA A 51 6.76 -22.72 -10.30
CA ALA A 51 8.02 -22.36 -10.92
C ALA A 51 9.11 -23.44 -10.73
N ASN A 52 10.09 -23.45 -11.63
CA ASN A 52 11.20 -24.41 -11.59
C ASN A 52 11.86 -24.48 -10.21
N GLY A 53 11.99 -25.70 -9.68
CA GLY A 53 12.58 -25.96 -8.37
C GLY A 53 11.62 -25.80 -7.19
N LEU A 54 10.33 -25.55 -7.45
CA LEU A 54 9.26 -25.51 -6.44
C LEU A 54 8.20 -26.56 -6.73
N GLU A 55 7.51 -26.99 -5.68
CA GLU A 55 6.28 -27.77 -5.73
C GLU A 55 5.19 -27.04 -4.94
N ALA A 56 3.94 -27.18 -5.39
CA ALA A 56 2.77 -26.79 -4.63
C ALA A 56 2.15 -28.05 -4.01
N THR A 57 1.71 -27.96 -2.75
CA THR A 57 1.00 -29.02 -2.03
C THR A 57 -0.26 -28.47 -1.37
N LEU A 58 -1.35 -29.23 -1.37
CA LEU A 58 -2.57 -28.86 -0.66
C LEU A 58 -2.35 -28.95 0.86
N PHE A 59 -2.43 -27.82 1.55
CA PHE A 59 -2.33 -27.74 3.01
C PHE A 59 -3.70 -27.92 3.67
N ALA A 60 -4.71 -27.19 3.21
CA ALA A 60 -6.07 -27.28 3.73
C ALA A 60 -7.12 -27.01 2.64
N SER A 61 -8.33 -27.51 2.84
CA SER A 61 -9.50 -27.22 2.00
C SER A 61 -10.78 -27.19 2.84
N GLU A 62 -11.93 -26.94 2.22
CA GLU A 62 -13.21 -27.20 2.85
C GLU A 62 -13.33 -28.66 3.35
N PRO A 63 -14.00 -28.92 4.49
CA PRO A 63 -14.75 -27.98 5.32
C PRO A 63 -13.92 -27.22 6.38
N MET A 64 -12.59 -27.41 6.43
CA MET A 64 -11.75 -26.73 7.45
C MET A 64 -11.78 -25.22 7.27
N VAL A 65 -11.75 -24.76 6.02
CA VAL A 65 -11.79 -23.35 5.64
C VAL A 65 -12.64 -23.16 4.38
N VAL A 66 -13.36 -22.04 4.32
CA VAL A 66 -14.08 -21.59 3.10
C VAL A 66 -13.79 -20.12 2.84
N ASN A 67 -13.73 -19.72 1.57
CA ASN A 67 -13.50 -18.35 1.14
C ASN A 67 -12.39 -17.65 1.96
N PRO A 68 -11.15 -18.21 2.02
CA PRO A 68 -10.07 -17.59 2.78
C PRO A 68 -9.78 -16.19 2.19
N CYS A 69 -10.08 -15.16 2.97
CA CYS A 69 -10.04 -13.78 2.53
C CYS A 69 -8.64 -13.18 2.71
N ASP A 70 -8.08 -13.32 3.91
CA ASP A 70 -6.75 -12.84 4.28
C ASP A 70 -6.09 -13.85 5.24
N MET A 71 -4.76 -13.88 5.30
CA MET A 71 -4.02 -14.87 6.05
C MET A 71 -2.84 -14.27 6.83
N ASP A 72 -2.44 -14.92 7.92
CA ASP A 72 -1.13 -14.71 8.54
C ASP A 72 -0.59 -16.05 9.07
N ILE A 73 0.72 -16.14 9.32
CA ILE A 73 1.35 -17.34 9.85
C ILE A 73 2.08 -16.98 11.15
N ASP A 74 1.71 -17.65 12.24
CA ASP A 74 2.33 -17.38 13.53
C ASP A 74 3.75 -17.96 13.65
N ALA A 75 4.42 -17.66 14.76
CA ALA A 75 5.79 -18.12 15.01
C ALA A 75 5.91 -19.64 15.19
N ARG A 76 4.80 -20.37 15.35
CA ARG A 76 4.73 -21.84 15.40
C ARG A 76 4.51 -22.45 14.01
N GLY A 77 4.21 -21.63 12.99
CA GLY A 77 3.89 -22.09 11.65
C GLY A 77 2.40 -22.45 11.46
N ARG A 78 1.53 -22.06 12.40
CA ARG A 78 0.08 -22.25 12.24
C ARG A 78 -0.47 -21.16 11.33
N VAL A 79 -1.43 -21.53 10.49
CA VAL A 79 -2.02 -20.64 9.48
C VAL A 79 -3.32 -20.06 10.02
N TRP A 80 -3.38 -18.75 10.14
CA TRP A 80 -4.52 -17.99 10.65
C TRP A 80 -5.26 -17.35 9.48
N ILE A 81 -6.59 -17.46 9.42
CA ILE A 81 -7.38 -17.03 8.26
C ILE A 81 -8.64 -16.31 8.69
N THR A 82 -8.94 -15.19 8.03
CA THR A 82 -10.31 -14.62 8.01
C THR A 82 -11.11 -15.27 6.88
N GLU A 83 -12.27 -15.84 7.21
CA GLU A 83 -13.19 -16.32 6.18
C GLU A 83 -14.05 -15.15 5.63
N GLY A 84 -14.48 -15.28 4.37
CA GLY A 84 -15.36 -14.31 3.71
C GLY A 84 -16.68 -14.92 3.26
N ALA A 85 -17.33 -15.73 4.10
CA ALA A 85 -18.61 -16.37 3.74
C ALA A 85 -19.76 -15.34 3.65
N ASN A 86 -19.70 -14.25 4.41
CA ASN A 86 -20.68 -13.17 4.34
C ASN A 86 -20.31 -12.04 3.37
N TYR A 87 -19.31 -12.24 2.51
CA TYR A 87 -18.86 -11.21 1.59
C TYR A 87 -19.95 -10.74 0.63
N ARG A 88 -20.04 -9.41 0.49
CA ARG A 88 -21.01 -8.62 -0.28
C ARG A 88 -22.47 -8.82 0.14
N SER A 89 -22.73 -9.42 1.30
CA SER A 89 -24.07 -9.73 1.82
C SER A 89 -24.96 -8.50 1.99
N SER A 90 -24.38 -7.31 2.18
CA SER A 90 -25.13 -6.08 2.46
C SER A 90 -25.84 -5.45 1.25
N PHE A 91 -25.43 -5.78 0.02
CA PHE A 91 -26.02 -5.21 -1.21
C PHE A 91 -26.20 -6.23 -2.34
N GLN A 92 -25.85 -7.49 -2.10
CA GLN A 92 -26.15 -8.58 -3.03
C GLN A 92 -27.44 -9.31 -2.63
N SER A 93 -28.09 -9.90 -3.63
CA SER A 93 -29.40 -10.54 -3.44
C SER A 93 -29.36 -11.79 -2.54
N TRP A 94 -28.19 -12.38 -2.30
CA TRP A 94 -28.05 -13.57 -1.46
C TRP A 94 -28.09 -13.24 0.04
N GLY A 95 -27.79 -12.00 0.45
CA GLY A 95 -27.83 -11.61 1.86
C GLY A 95 -26.77 -12.31 2.72
N VAL A 96 -26.94 -12.22 4.04
CA VAL A 96 -26.04 -12.85 5.03
C VAL A 96 -26.20 -14.37 4.95
N GLN A 97 -25.12 -15.09 4.67
CA GLN A 97 -25.10 -16.55 4.53
C GLN A 97 -24.90 -17.26 5.87
N ARG A 98 -24.18 -16.63 6.80
CA ARG A 98 -23.80 -17.16 8.10
C ARG A 98 -24.19 -16.16 9.20
N PRO A 99 -25.35 -16.31 9.85
CA PRO A 99 -25.86 -15.35 10.83
C PRO A 99 -24.94 -15.12 12.04
N GLU A 100 -24.14 -16.11 12.42
CA GLU A 100 -23.17 -16.03 13.51
C GLU A 100 -21.97 -15.14 13.20
N GLY A 101 -21.82 -14.70 11.95
CA GLY A 101 -20.66 -13.96 11.43
C GLY A 101 -19.58 -14.87 10.85
N ASP A 102 -18.65 -14.28 10.12
CA ASP A 102 -17.49 -14.98 9.57
C ASP A 102 -16.55 -15.46 10.69
N ARG A 103 -15.83 -16.55 10.42
CA ARG A 103 -14.88 -17.14 11.38
C ARG A 103 -13.47 -16.58 11.14
N ILE A 104 -12.74 -16.47 12.23
CA ILE A 104 -11.28 -16.45 12.24
C ILE A 104 -10.83 -17.84 12.67
N VAL A 105 -10.12 -18.56 11.81
CA VAL A 105 -9.70 -19.95 12.05
C VAL A 105 -8.19 -20.08 12.14
N ILE A 106 -7.75 -21.09 12.90
CA ILE A 106 -6.35 -21.50 13.04
C ILE A 106 -6.24 -22.91 12.48
N LEU A 107 -5.42 -23.08 11.45
CA LEU A 107 -5.11 -24.36 10.83
C LEU A 107 -3.72 -24.82 11.28
N GLU A 108 -3.60 -26.06 11.73
CA GLU A 108 -2.35 -26.63 12.24
C GLU A 108 -2.11 -28.02 11.64
N ASP A 109 -0.85 -28.26 11.27
CA ASP A 109 -0.29 -29.57 10.97
C ASP A 109 0.35 -30.11 12.26
N THR A 110 -0.36 -30.98 12.99
CA THR A 110 0.10 -31.46 14.29
C THR A 110 1.08 -32.64 14.18
N ASN A 111 1.18 -33.25 12.99
CA ASN A 111 1.99 -34.44 12.76
C ASN A 111 3.24 -34.20 11.88
N GLY A 112 3.34 -33.05 11.23
CA GLY A 112 4.48 -32.60 10.42
C GLY A 112 4.53 -33.17 9.00
N ASP A 113 3.40 -33.63 8.44
CA ASP A 113 3.32 -34.19 7.08
C ASP A 113 3.10 -33.13 5.99
N GLY A 114 2.96 -31.86 6.37
CA GLY A 114 2.70 -30.73 5.48
C GLY A 114 1.24 -30.51 5.14
N ARG A 115 0.30 -31.13 5.86
CA ARG A 115 -1.14 -30.94 5.72
C ARG A 115 -1.76 -30.53 7.05
N ALA A 116 -2.74 -29.64 7.01
CA ALA A 116 -3.51 -29.32 8.19
C ALA A 116 -4.34 -30.55 8.59
N ASP A 117 -4.27 -30.94 9.85
CA ASP A 117 -5.08 -31.99 10.46
C ASP A 117 -5.95 -31.47 11.63
N SER A 118 -5.75 -30.19 11.98
CA SER A 118 -6.51 -29.50 13.02
C SER A 118 -7.03 -28.16 12.52
N VAL A 119 -8.26 -27.83 12.94
CA VAL A 119 -8.86 -26.51 12.78
C VAL A 119 -9.49 -26.08 14.10
N LYS A 120 -9.20 -24.85 14.52
CA LYS A 120 -9.87 -24.18 15.66
C LYS A 120 -10.50 -22.87 15.20
N THR A 121 -11.68 -22.54 15.71
CA THR A 121 -12.22 -21.18 15.58
C THR A 121 -11.67 -20.33 16.71
N PHE A 122 -10.81 -19.36 16.37
CA PHE A 122 -10.27 -18.39 17.33
C PHE A 122 -11.34 -17.40 17.79
N TYR A 123 -12.13 -16.92 16.83
CA TYR A 123 -13.21 -15.97 17.08
C TYR A 123 -14.27 -16.06 15.97
N GLN A 124 -15.53 -15.86 16.34
CA GLN A 124 -16.66 -15.77 15.42
C GLN A 124 -17.72 -14.87 16.04
N ASP A 125 -18.15 -13.84 15.31
CA ASP A 125 -19.13 -12.89 15.80
C ASP A 125 -19.76 -12.12 14.62
N PRO A 126 -21.04 -11.70 14.70
CA PRO A 126 -21.70 -10.92 13.64
C PRO A 126 -21.03 -9.58 13.32
N SER A 127 -20.14 -9.07 14.19
CA SER A 127 -19.33 -7.87 13.92
C SER A 127 -18.13 -8.09 13.01
N VAL A 128 -17.81 -9.35 12.69
CA VAL A 128 -16.74 -9.74 11.77
C VAL A 128 -17.41 -10.36 10.55
N ASN A 129 -17.50 -9.60 9.46
CA ASN A 129 -17.99 -10.06 8.17
C ASN A 129 -17.10 -9.48 7.08
N ALA A 130 -16.61 -10.35 6.19
CA ALA A 130 -15.66 -10.00 5.15
C ALA A 130 -14.46 -9.21 5.69
N ALA A 131 -13.83 -9.73 6.74
CA ALA A 131 -12.62 -9.13 7.26
C ALA A 131 -11.49 -9.30 6.24
N LEU A 132 -10.97 -8.17 5.73
CA LEU A 132 -9.98 -8.09 4.66
C LEU A 132 -8.55 -7.97 5.20
N GLY A 133 -8.33 -8.29 6.47
CA GLY A 133 -7.02 -8.14 7.08
C GLY A 133 -6.90 -8.86 8.41
N ILE A 134 -5.81 -9.59 8.59
CA ILE A 134 -5.38 -10.23 9.84
C ILE A 134 -3.89 -9.97 10.09
N CYS A 135 -3.52 -9.72 11.35
CA CYS A 135 -2.12 -9.59 11.76
C CYS A 135 -1.92 -10.22 13.14
N VAL A 136 -1.11 -11.27 13.22
CA VAL A 136 -0.89 -12.08 14.42
C VAL A 136 0.38 -11.62 15.14
N LEU A 137 0.18 -10.98 16.29
CA LEU A 137 1.21 -10.37 17.13
C LEU A 137 1.29 -11.09 18.48
N GLY A 138 1.71 -12.37 18.43
CA GLY A 138 1.76 -13.23 19.61
C GLY A 138 0.34 -13.62 20.05
N ASN A 139 -0.10 -13.13 21.21
CA ASN A 139 -1.44 -13.39 21.73
C ASN A 139 -2.47 -12.31 21.36
N LYS A 140 -2.06 -11.30 20.58
CA LYS A 140 -2.92 -10.26 20.03
C LYS A 140 -3.08 -10.45 18.53
N VAL A 141 -4.30 -10.32 18.03
CA VAL A 141 -4.64 -10.42 16.61
C VAL A 141 -5.37 -9.15 16.19
N ILE A 142 -4.80 -8.41 15.24
CA ILE A 142 -5.48 -7.24 14.63
C ILE A 142 -6.35 -7.76 13.50
N VAL A 143 -7.62 -7.33 13.46
CA VAL A 143 -8.61 -7.74 12.45
C VAL A 143 -9.21 -6.52 11.79
N SER A 144 -9.07 -6.41 10.48
CA SER A 144 -9.57 -5.32 9.65
C SER A 144 -10.96 -5.67 9.10
N SER A 145 -12.01 -5.07 9.65
CA SER A 145 -13.41 -5.35 9.29
C SER A 145 -14.21 -4.05 9.28
N SER A 146 -14.17 -3.32 8.16
CA SER A 146 -14.87 -2.03 8.00
C SER A 146 -16.30 -2.10 8.58
N PRO A 147 -16.72 -1.14 9.42
CA PRO A 147 -16.08 0.15 9.65
C PRO A 147 -15.01 0.16 10.75
N ASN A 148 -14.67 -1.00 11.32
CA ASN A 148 -13.87 -1.12 12.52
C ASN A 148 -12.57 -1.90 12.28
N VAL A 149 -11.57 -1.61 13.10
CA VAL A 149 -10.38 -2.45 13.25
C VAL A 149 -10.33 -2.91 14.70
N PHE A 150 -10.35 -4.21 14.90
CA PHE A 150 -10.35 -4.83 16.23
C PHE A 150 -8.95 -5.32 16.61
N VAL A 151 -8.63 -5.28 17.89
CA VAL A 151 -7.57 -6.10 18.50
C VAL A 151 -8.25 -7.15 19.35
N LEU A 152 -8.14 -8.41 18.93
CA LEU A 152 -8.59 -9.57 19.68
C LEU A 152 -7.40 -10.12 20.47
N THR A 153 -7.58 -10.41 21.75
CA THR A 153 -6.54 -10.94 22.62
C THR A 153 -6.98 -12.28 23.18
N ASP A 154 -6.07 -13.25 23.17
CA ASP A 154 -6.15 -14.50 23.94
C ASP A 154 -5.29 -14.30 25.21
N THR A 155 -5.93 -14.20 26.37
CA THR A 155 -5.22 -13.91 27.63
C THR A 155 -4.81 -15.15 28.41
N ASP A 156 -5.39 -16.32 28.11
CA ASP A 156 -5.12 -17.58 28.82
C ASP A 156 -4.38 -18.65 27.98
N GLY A 157 -4.22 -18.42 26.68
CA GLY A 157 -3.47 -19.26 25.75
C GLY A 157 -4.24 -20.47 25.24
N ASP A 158 -5.58 -20.47 25.30
CA ASP A 158 -6.43 -21.58 24.81
C ASP A 158 -6.71 -21.54 23.30
N ASP A 159 -6.12 -20.57 22.59
CA ASP A 159 -6.37 -20.24 21.18
C ASP A 159 -7.79 -19.70 20.91
N LYS A 160 -8.39 -18.97 21.85
CA LYS A 160 -9.62 -18.20 21.64
C LYS A 160 -9.47 -16.77 22.14
N ALA A 161 -10.14 -15.84 21.46
CA ALA A 161 -10.20 -14.48 21.94
C ALA A 161 -11.14 -14.38 23.15
N ASP A 162 -10.64 -13.85 24.25
CA ASP A 162 -11.38 -13.56 25.49
C ASP A 162 -11.49 -12.05 25.76
N LYS A 163 -10.74 -11.24 25.01
CA LYS A 163 -10.77 -9.78 25.06
C LYS A 163 -10.81 -9.15 23.67
N ARG A 164 -11.64 -8.11 23.52
CA ARG A 164 -11.81 -7.34 22.27
C ARG A 164 -11.64 -5.85 22.52
N GLU A 165 -10.77 -5.22 21.75
CA GLU A 165 -10.50 -3.79 21.78
C GLU A 165 -10.75 -3.17 20.39
N LEU A 166 -11.20 -1.92 20.36
CA LEU A 166 -11.36 -1.15 19.13
C LEU A 166 -10.11 -0.30 18.91
N LEU A 167 -9.38 -0.53 17.81
CA LEU A 167 -8.19 0.24 17.44
C LEU A 167 -8.58 1.46 16.59
N PHE A 168 -9.36 1.23 15.53
CA PHE A 168 -9.86 2.27 14.63
C PHE A 168 -11.33 2.04 14.30
N THR A 169 -12.01 3.11 13.88
CA THR A 169 -13.42 3.08 13.49
C THR A 169 -13.72 4.15 12.44
N GLY A 170 -14.98 4.27 12.03
CA GLY A 170 -15.44 5.30 11.10
C GLY A 170 -14.95 5.12 9.66
N ILE A 171 -14.34 3.97 9.35
CA ILE A 171 -13.88 3.63 8.02
C ILE A 171 -15.10 3.23 7.18
N SER A 172 -15.22 3.78 5.99
CA SER A 172 -16.29 3.40 5.04
C SER A 172 -15.93 2.08 4.34
N GLY A 173 -16.62 1.75 3.23
CA GLY A 173 -16.34 0.50 2.51
C GLY A 173 -16.74 -0.75 3.30
N PHE A 174 -17.88 -0.70 3.99
CA PHE A 174 -18.45 -1.87 4.66
C PHE A 174 -18.60 -3.01 3.64
N ASP A 175 -17.99 -4.16 3.94
CA ASP A 175 -18.11 -5.35 3.10
C ASP A 175 -17.74 -5.07 1.61
N HIS A 176 -16.72 -4.23 1.42
CA HIS A 176 -16.23 -3.78 0.11
C HIS A 176 -14.72 -3.97 0.03
N ASP A 177 -14.22 -4.54 -1.07
CA ASP A 177 -12.79 -4.77 -1.35
C ASP A 177 -11.90 -3.51 -1.36
N HIS A 178 -12.47 -2.32 -1.23
CA HIS A 178 -11.75 -1.04 -1.18
C HIS A 178 -11.79 -0.44 0.25
N GLY A 179 -12.12 -1.27 1.24
CA GLY A 179 -12.15 -0.93 2.66
C GLY A 179 -10.75 -0.91 3.29
N VAL A 180 -10.67 -1.15 4.60
CA VAL A 180 -9.42 -1.32 5.34
C VAL A 180 -8.91 -2.75 5.21
N HIS A 181 -7.59 -2.90 5.07
CA HIS A 181 -6.92 -4.17 4.78
C HIS A 181 -5.88 -4.54 5.84
N ALA A 182 -5.07 -5.57 5.58
CA ALA A 182 -4.14 -6.16 6.53
C ALA A 182 -3.11 -5.18 7.12
N PHE A 183 -2.72 -5.47 8.36
CA PHE A 183 -1.67 -4.76 9.09
C PHE A 183 -0.36 -5.55 9.00
N VAL A 184 0.77 -4.85 8.91
CA VAL A 184 2.11 -5.45 8.93
C VAL A 184 2.95 -4.79 10.02
N PHE A 185 3.59 -5.61 10.85
CA PHE A 185 4.60 -5.14 11.80
C PHE A 185 5.94 -4.87 11.10
N GLY A 186 6.33 -3.60 11.05
CA GLY A 186 7.54 -3.14 10.37
C GLY A 186 8.82 -3.31 11.20
N PRO A 187 10.00 -3.18 10.57
CA PRO A 187 11.29 -3.38 11.22
C PRO A 187 11.64 -2.29 12.25
N ASP A 188 10.93 -1.15 12.21
CA ASP A 188 11.07 0.00 13.10
C ASP A 188 10.22 -0.11 14.38
N GLY A 189 9.42 -1.18 14.52
CA GLY A 189 8.53 -1.39 15.66
C GLY A 189 7.13 -0.80 15.49
N LYS A 190 6.77 -0.32 14.29
CA LYS A 190 5.48 0.30 13.98
C LYS A 190 4.59 -0.61 13.14
N LEU A 191 3.29 -0.33 13.15
CA LEU A 191 2.29 -0.93 12.27
C LEU A 191 2.21 -0.16 10.95
N TYR A 192 2.06 -0.88 9.86
CA TYR A 192 1.82 -0.36 8.51
C TYR A 192 0.54 -1.00 7.97
N PHE A 193 -0.33 -0.20 7.35
CA PHE A 193 -1.59 -0.68 6.79
C PHE A 193 -2.13 0.34 5.79
N ASN A 194 -3.27 0.04 5.18
CA ASN A 194 -3.90 0.91 4.19
C ASN A 194 -5.42 0.76 4.17
N PHE A 195 -6.08 1.69 3.48
CA PHE A 195 -7.41 1.49 2.95
C PHE A 195 -7.47 1.86 1.47
N GLY A 196 -8.46 1.33 0.75
CA GLY A 196 -8.81 1.79 -0.60
C GLY A 196 -9.64 3.08 -0.58
N ASN A 197 -10.05 3.54 -1.76
CA ASN A 197 -10.77 4.80 -1.93
C ASN A 197 -12.17 4.81 -1.29
N GLU A 198 -12.78 3.65 -1.08
CA GLU A 198 -14.03 3.53 -0.31
C GLU A 198 -13.81 3.54 1.21
N GLY A 199 -12.57 3.52 1.70
CA GLY A 199 -12.26 3.73 3.12
C GLY A 199 -12.64 5.13 3.61
N ARG A 200 -12.48 6.15 2.74
CA ARG A 200 -12.87 7.58 2.89
C ARG A 200 -12.32 8.36 4.08
N GLN A 201 -12.38 7.84 5.29
CA GLN A 201 -11.93 8.48 6.53
C GLN A 201 -11.49 7.41 7.52
N ILE A 202 -10.60 7.77 8.44
CA ILE A 202 -10.31 6.96 9.61
C ILE A 202 -10.52 7.78 10.90
N LYS A 203 -11.15 7.16 11.87
CA LYS A 203 -11.36 7.68 13.23
C LYS A 203 -10.72 6.74 14.24
N ARG A 204 -10.51 7.24 15.45
CA ARG A 204 -10.05 6.45 16.60
C ARG A 204 -11.02 6.63 17.77
N PRO A 205 -11.11 5.64 18.68
CA PRO A 205 -11.84 5.82 19.92
C PRO A 205 -11.25 6.95 20.76
N ILE A 206 -12.12 7.71 21.45
CA ILE A 206 -11.69 8.69 22.45
C ILE A 206 -10.91 7.95 23.55
N GLY A 207 -9.70 8.44 23.86
CA GLY A 207 -8.79 7.81 24.82
C GLY A 207 -7.76 6.86 24.21
N LYS A 208 -7.77 6.65 22.88
CA LYS A 208 -7.00 5.61 22.15
C LYS A 208 -7.47 4.20 22.57
N LEU A 209 -7.03 3.15 21.85
CA LEU A 209 -7.40 1.72 22.01
C LEU A 209 -8.39 1.42 23.14
N LYS A 210 -9.65 1.11 22.80
CA LYS A 210 -10.74 1.02 23.80
C LYS A 210 -11.27 -0.42 23.90
N GLU A 211 -11.24 -0.99 25.10
CA GLU A 211 -11.90 -2.26 25.39
C GLU A 211 -13.42 -2.14 25.22
N ILE A 212 -14.01 -3.14 24.58
CA ILE A 212 -15.44 -3.23 24.27
C ILE A 212 -15.94 -4.64 24.64
N PRO A 213 -17.26 -4.86 24.80
CA PRO A 213 -17.79 -6.21 25.02
C PRO A 213 -17.23 -7.20 24.01
N LEU A 214 -16.96 -8.44 24.43
CA LEU A 214 -16.33 -9.45 23.56
C LEU A 214 -17.17 -9.78 22.32
N HIS A 215 -18.50 -9.78 22.45
CA HIS A 215 -19.43 -10.14 21.39
C HIS A 215 -20.44 -9.04 21.08
N GLY A 216 -21.01 -9.10 19.88
CA GLY A 216 -22.06 -8.22 19.40
C GLY A 216 -21.57 -7.03 18.58
N LEU A 217 -22.52 -6.42 17.86
CA LEU A 217 -22.31 -5.25 17.02
C LEU A 217 -22.09 -3.99 17.85
N ILE A 218 -21.31 -3.06 17.31
CA ILE A 218 -21.20 -1.69 17.83
C ILE A 218 -22.18 -0.81 17.07
N SER A 219 -23.06 -0.09 17.78
CA SER A 219 -24.02 0.80 17.13
C SER A 219 -23.31 1.98 16.45
N LYS A 220 -23.93 2.54 15.40
CA LYS A 220 -23.39 3.72 14.71
C LYS A 220 -23.36 4.93 15.65
N GLU A 221 -24.33 5.02 16.53
CA GLU A 221 -24.47 6.05 17.55
C GLU A 221 -23.33 5.96 18.57
N ASP A 222 -22.98 4.75 19.02
CA ASP A 222 -21.85 4.53 19.93
C ASP A 222 -20.52 4.90 19.27
N ILE A 223 -20.31 4.48 18.02
CA ILE A 223 -19.12 4.87 17.23
C ILE A 223 -19.06 6.39 17.11
N ALA A 224 -20.16 7.03 16.68
CA ALA A 224 -20.20 8.48 16.47
C ALA A 224 -19.94 9.27 17.76
N SER A 225 -20.49 8.82 18.89
CA SER A 225 -20.39 9.50 20.18
C SER A 225 -19.06 9.26 20.90
N ASN A 226 -18.33 8.20 20.54
CA ASN A 226 -17.10 7.77 21.22
C ASN A 226 -15.86 7.74 20.31
N SER A 227 -15.88 8.39 19.15
CA SER A 227 -14.74 8.45 18.24
C SER A 227 -14.44 9.85 17.74
N GLU A 228 -13.18 10.09 17.41
CA GLU A 228 -12.68 11.34 16.84
C GLU A 228 -11.92 11.08 15.53
N PRO A 229 -11.95 12.02 14.56
CA PRO A 229 -11.10 11.93 13.38
C PRO A 229 -9.63 11.77 13.75
N VAL A 230 -8.92 10.91 13.02
CA VAL A 230 -7.46 10.85 13.15
C VAL A 230 -6.87 12.10 12.52
N ILE A 231 -6.06 12.80 13.30
CA ILE A 231 -5.13 13.82 12.83
C ILE A 231 -3.75 13.17 12.79
N ASP A 232 -3.09 13.21 11.65
CA ASP A 232 -1.75 12.64 11.51
C ASP A 232 -0.66 13.59 12.07
N LEU A 233 0.60 13.14 12.03
CA LEU A 233 1.74 13.92 12.52
C LEU A 233 1.97 15.22 11.73
N ASP A 234 1.37 15.37 10.55
CA ASP A 234 1.40 16.58 9.73
C ASP A 234 0.36 17.63 10.16
N GLY A 235 -0.54 17.26 11.09
CA GLY A 235 -1.67 18.08 11.50
C GLY A 235 -2.86 18.01 10.55
N SER A 236 -2.85 17.08 9.59
CA SER A 236 -3.92 16.91 8.61
C SER A 236 -4.94 15.87 9.09
N GLU A 237 -6.23 16.18 8.91
CA GLU A 237 -7.28 15.19 9.13
C GLU A 237 -7.20 14.10 8.06
N VAL A 238 -7.15 12.83 8.47
CA VAL A 238 -7.02 11.70 7.56
C VAL A 238 -8.38 11.35 6.95
N ASN A 239 -8.69 12.02 5.83
CA ASN A 239 -9.89 11.80 5.03
C ASN A 239 -9.66 12.10 3.55
N ASN A 240 -10.58 11.67 2.69
CA ASN A 240 -10.47 11.82 1.24
C ASN A 240 -11.05 13.14 0.68
N LYS A 241 -11.24 14.19 1.49
CA LYS A 241 -11.88 15.45 1.08
C LYS A 241 -11.01 16.32 0.15
N GLY A 242 -9.77 15.91 -0.14
CA GLY A 242 -8.86 16.64 -1.01
C GLY A 242 -8.06 17.75 -0.35
N LYS A 243 -7.85 17.65 0.97
CA LYS A 243 -7.12 18.66 1.76
C LYS A 243 -6.33 18.00 2.90
N PRO A 244 -5.07 17.58 2.68
CA PRO A 244 -4.42 17.39 1.39
C PRO A 244 -4.78 16.02 0.75
N TYR A 245 -5.23 15.07 1.57
CA TYR A 245 -5.37 13.67 1.15
C TYR A 245 -6.60 13.40 0.29
N ARG A 246 -6.46 12.40 -0.59
CA ARG A 246 -7.49 11.95 -1.54
C ARG A 246 -7.46 10.43 -1.65
N GLN A 247 -8.63 9.85 -1.88
CA GLN A 247 -8.83 8.44 -2.23
C GLN A 247 -8.14 7.46 -1.27
N GLY A 248 -7.61 6.34 -1.78
CA GLY A 248 -6.89 5.33 -1.00
C GLY A 248 -5.56 5.84 -0.47
N MET A 249 -5.13 5.30 0.67
CA MET A 249 -4.00 5.81 1.46
C MET A 249 -3.24 4.69 2.15
N VAL A 250 -1.95 4.94 2.42
CA VAL A 250 -1.06 4.08 3.20
C VAL A 250 -0.66 4.78 4.48
N PHE A 251 -0.59 4.04 5.58
CA PHE A 251 -0.41 4.58 6.92
C PHE A 251 0.71 3.89 7.69
N ARG A 252 1.23 4.59 8.70
CA ARG A 252 2.09 4.05 9.75
C ARG A 252 1.69 4.59 11.11
N CYS A 253 1.70 3.74 12.14
CA CYS A 253 1.42 4.15 13.52
C CYS A 253 2.08 3.22 14.54
N ASN A 254 2.09 3.60 15.81
CA ASN A 254 2.46 2.71 16.91
C ASN A 254 1.39 1.60 17.09
N LEU A 255 1.72 0.56 17.85
CA LEU A 255 0.82 -0.57 18.12
C LEU A 255 -0.53 -0.17 18.75
N ASP A 256 -0.59 0.97 19.44
CA ASP A 256 -1.80 1.53 20.06
C ASP A 256 -2.55 2.53 19.15
N GLY A 257 -2.10 2.68 17.89
CA GLY A 257 -2.64 3.63 16.92
C GLY A 257 -2.14 5.07 17.09
N SER A 258 -1.22 5.34 18.02
CA SER A 258 -0.60 6.67 18.20
C SER A 258 0.52 6.95 17.18
N GLU A 259 1.00 8.20 17.14
CA GLU A 259 2.01 8.65 16.15
C GLU A 259 1.66 8.26 14.71
N PHE A 260 0.43 8.60 14.31
CA PHE A 260 -0.13 8.24 13.02
C PHE A 260 0.44 9.09 11.90
N GLU A 261 0.88 8.47 10.82
CA GLU A 261 1.48 9.12 9.64
C GLU A 261 0.77 8.64 8.37
N THR A 262 0.44 9.56 7.47
CA THR A 262 -0.01 9.23 6.11
C THR A 262 1.22 9.18 5.20
N LEU A 263 1.55 8.00 4.68
CA LEU A 263 2.78 7.73 3.92
C LEU A 263 2.60 7.83 2.41
N GLY A 264 1.37 7.81 1.91
CA GLY A 264 1.07 8.00 0.50
C GLY A 264 -0.44 8.01 0.28
N TRP A 265 -0.90 8.69 -0.76
CA TRP A 265 -2.34 8.85 -1.02
C TRP A 265 -2.65 8.92 -2.51
N ASN A 266 -3.94 9.00 -2.81
CA ASN A 266 -4.51 9.02 -4.16
C ASN A 266 -4.33 7.69 -4.90
N PHE A 267 -4.48 6.58 -4.18
CA PHE A 267 -4.64 5.24 -4.73
C PHE A 267 -6.12 4.94 -5.00
N ARG A 268 -6.41 3.89 -5.78
CA ARG A 268 -7.80 3.42 -5.95
C ARG A 268 -8.10 2.31 -4.96
N ASN A 269 -7.59 1.13 -5.24
CA ASN A 269 -7.75 -0.05 -4.43
C ASN A 269 -6.39 -0.69 -4.30
N ASN A 270 -5.58 -0.02 -3.49
CA ASN A 270 -4.37 -0.62 -2.97
C ASN A 270 -4.77 -1.63 -1.91
N TYR A 271 -4.54 -2.90 -2.20
CA TYR A 271 -5.05 -4.00 -1.39
C TYR A 271 -4.26 -4.11 -0.09
N GLU A 272 -2.95 -4.33 -0.16
CA GLU A 272 -2.08 -4.47 1.01
C GLU A 272 -0.73 -3.78 0.82
N VAL A 273 -0.05 -3.46 1.93
CA VAL A 273 1.30 -2.90 1.93
C VAL A 273 2.32 -3.89 2.49
N ALA A 274 3.36 -4.18 1.69
CA ALA A 274 4.50 -4.98 2.10
C ALA A 274 5.69 -4.07 2.49
N VAL A 275 6.28 -4.35 3.66
CA VAL A 275 7.42 -3.58 4.21
C VAL A 275 8.66 -4.45 4.26
N ASP A 276 9.76 -3.94 3.73
CA ASP A 276 11.05 -4.64 3.75
C ASP A 276 11.92 -4.25 4.97
N SER A 277 13.03 -4.97 5.20
CA SER A 277 13.91 -4.72 6.35
C SER A 277 14.55 -3.33 6.41
N PHE A 278 14.56 -2.58 5.30
CA PHE A 278 15.04 -1.20 5.24
C PHE A 278 13.93 -0.16 5.48
N GLY A 279 12.69 -0.62 5.68
CA GLY A 279 11.50 0.23 5.77
C GLY A 279 11.01 0.73 4.40
N THR A 280 11.41 0.06 3.31
CA THR A 280 10.92 0.37 1.97
C THR A 280 9.56 -0.30 1.76
N LEU A 281 8.63 0.44 1.17
CA LEU A 281 7.22 0.08 1.06
C LEU A 281 6.87 -0.32 -0.38
N TRP A 282 6.08 -1.37 -0.51
CA TRP A 282 5.63 -1.92 -1.78
C TRP A 282 4.15 -2.23 -1.69
N GLN A 283 3.39 -1.95 -2.75
CA GLN A 283 2.00 -2.37 -2.83
C GLN A 283 1.56 -2.57 -4.28
N SER A 284 0.45 -3.27 -4.46
CA SER A 284 -0.34 -3.27 -5.69
C SER A 284 -1.43 -2.19 -5.62
N ASP A 285 -1.97 -1.78 -6.78
CA ASP A 285 -3.16 -0.93 -6.87
C ASP A 285 -3.97 -1.32 -8.12
N ASN A 286 -5.25 -1.62 -7.90
CA ASN A 286 -6.16 -2.10 -8.95
C ASN A 286 -6.73 -0.94 -9.77
N ASP A 287 -6.81 -1.09 -11.10
CA ASP A 287 -7.43 -0.09 -11.97
C ASP A 287 -8.96 -0.14 -11.92
N ASP A 288 -9.63 0.90 -12.43
CA ASP A 288 -11.10 0.99 -12.36
C ASP A 288 -11.81 0.29 -13.51
N ASP A 289 -11.13 0.09 -14.63
CA ASP A 289 -11.71 -0.51 -15.83
C ASP A 289 -11.30 -1.98 -16.04
N GLY A 290 -10.47 -2.55 -15.16
CA GLY A 290 -10.03 -3.94 -15.18
C GLY A 290 -9.16 -4.31 -16.39
N ASN A 291 -8.62 -3.30 -17.08
CA ASN A 291 -8.01 -3.48 -18.39
C ASN A 291 -6.49 -3.47 -18.36
N ARG A 292 -5.83 -2.33 -18.19
CA ARG A 292 -4.37 -2.25 -18.46
C ARG A 292 -3.58 -1.47 -17.42
N GLY A 293 -4.27 -0.89 -16.46
CA GLY A 293 -3.73 0.04 -15.49
C GLY A 293 -3.26 -0.62 -14.19
N VAL A 294 -3.54 -1.90 -13.93
CA VAL A 294 -3.07 -2.53 -12.68
C VAL A 294 -1.56 -2.35 -12.53
N ARG A 295 -1.14 -1.92 -11.35
CA ARG A 295 0.23 -1.47 -11.10
C ARG A 295 0.81 -2.03 -9.81
N ILE A 296 2.13 -2.15 -9.79
CA ILE A 296 2.92 -2.24 -8.55
C ILE A 296 3.58 -0.89 -8.32
N ASN A 297 3.64 -0.48 -7.06
CA ASN A 297 4.27 0.76 -6.62
C ASN A 297 5.42 0.46 -5.66
N TYR A 298 6.54 1.16 -5.86
CA TYR A 298 7.39 1.57 -4.75
C TYR A 298 6.70 2.75 -4.08
N VAL A 299 6.26 2.60 -2.83
CA VAL A 299 5.60 3.67 -2.10
C VAL A 299 6.67 4.57 -1.48
N MET A 300 7.06 5.61 -2.21
CA MET A 300 7.84 6.73 -1.70
C MET A 300 7.02 7.52 -0.67
N GLU A 301 7.57 7.69 0.53
CA GLU A 301 6.91 8.38 1.63
C GLU A 301 6.46 9.80 1.21
N PHE A 302 5.21 10.12 1.54
CA PHE A 302 4.47 11.35 1.24
C PHE A 302 4.18 11.60 -0.24
N GLY A 303 4.17 10.53 -1.05
CA GLY A 303 3.84 10.59 -2.46
C GLY A 303 2.33 10.68 -2.76
N ASN A 304 1.99 11.40 -3.84
CA ASN A 304 0.68 11.37 -4.50
C ASN A 304 0.74 10.39 -5.70
N TYR A 305 -0.22 9.48 -5.81
CA TYR A 305 -0.22 8.39 -6.81
C TYR A 305 -1.33 8.50 -7.88
N GLY A 306 -2.03 9.63 -7.95
CA GLY A 306 -2.71 10.07 -9.17
C GLY A 306 -3.95 9.29 -9.60
N PHE A 307 -4.68 8.61 -8.72
CA PHE A 307 -5.97 8.01 -9.11
C PHE A 307 -6.99 9.07 -9.57
N THR A 308 -7.01 10.22 -8.89
CA THR A 308 -7.77 11.41 -9.30
C THR A 308 -6.86 12.61 -9.47
N ASP A 309 -7.27 13.60 -10.27
CA ASP A 309 -6.54 14.85 -10.42
C ASP A 309 -6.37 15.56 -9.06
N GLU A 310 -5.15 15.98 -8.73
CA GLU A 310 -4.80 16.55 -7.42
C GLU A 310 -5.59 17.83 -7.10
N MET A 311 -5.76 18.69 -8.12
CA MET A 311 -6.31 20.04 -7.96
C MET A 311 -7.84 20.02 -7.93
N THR A 312 -8.43 19.25 -8.83
CA THR A 312 -9.87 19.26 -9.11
C THR A 312 -10.60 18.04 -8.58
N GLY A 313 -9.89 16.93 -8.32
CA GLY A 313 -10.50 15.63 -8.02
C GLY A 313 -11.16 14.96 -9.24
N ALA A 314 -10.93 15.46 -10.46
CA ALA A 314 -11.47 14.86 -11.67
C ALA A 314 -10.96 13.42 -11.86
N ALA A 315 -11.85 12.56 -12.35
CA ALA A 315 -11.49 11.20 -12.73
C ALA A 315 -10.63 11.21 -14.00
N TRP A 316 -9.74 10.22 -14.11
CA TRP A 316 -8.81 10.04 -15.22
C TRP A 316 -9.46 10.05 -16.61
N GLY A 317 -10.71 9.56 -16.71
CA GLY A 317 -11.45 9.49 -17.97
C GLY A 317 -11.69 10.86 -18.62
N VAL A 318 -11.62 11.95 -17.85
CA VAL A 318 -11.71 13.32 -18.38
C VAL A 318 -10.46 13.65 -19.21
N GLY A 319 -9.27 13.37 -18.67
CA GLY A 319 -8.00 13.58 -19.37
C GLY A 319 -7.87 12.65 -20.57
N TRP A 320 -8.18 11.37 -20.39
CA TRP A 320 -8.09 10.36 -21.44
C TRP A 320 -8.95 10.70 -22.67
N LYS A 321 -10.23 11.06 -22.49
CA LYS A 321 -11.12 11.42 -23.62
C LYS A 321 -10.58 12.59 -24.44
N LYS A 322 -9.99 13.59 -23.78
CA LYS A 322 -9.38 14.75 -24.46
C LYS A 322 -8.14 14.33 -25.25
N ALA A 323 -7.29 13.49 -24.67
CA ALA A 323 -6.09 12.98 -25.32
C ALA A 323 -6.44 12.08 -26.52
N GLN A 324 -7.41 11.18 -26.35
CA GLN A 324 -7.91 10.30 -27.40
C GLN A 324 -8.49 11.09 -28.58
N ALA A 325 -9.24 12.17 -28.32
CA ALA A 325 -9.74 13.06 -29.37
C ALA A 325 -8.63 13.78 -30.17
N LYS A 326 -7.42 13.88 -29.61
CA LYS A 326 -6.21 14.40 -30.26
C LYS A 326 -5.32 13.31 -30.88
N GLY A 327 -5.77 12.05 -30.88
CA GLY A 327 -5.05 10.93 -31.48
C GLY A 327 -4.06 10.23 -30.55
N ALA A 328 -4.16 10.39 -29.23
CA ALA A 328 -3.38 9.61 -28.28
C ALA A 328 -3.64 8.10 -28.44
N ASN A 329 -2.59 7.30 -28.27
CA ASN A 329 -2.68 5.85 -28.45
C ASN A 329 -3.15 5.14 -27.16
N GLU A 330 -3.72 3.94 -27.27
CA GLU A 330 -4.19 3.18 -26.09
C GLU A 330 -3.05 2.74 -25.14
N GLU A 331 -1.79 2.74 -25.57
CA GLU A 331 -0.64 2.48 -24.69
C GLU A 331 -0.36 3.66 -23.73
N GLU A 332 -0.83 4.86 -24.07
CA GLU A 332 -0.77 6.04 -23.22
C GLU A 332 -1.88 6.05 -22.15
N ARG A 333 -2.95 5.27 -22.33
CA ARG A 333 -4.11 5.27 -21.43
C ARG A 333 -3.75 5.02 -19.96
N PRO A 334 -2.87 4.07 -19.59
CA PRO A 334 -2.47 3.89 -18.20
C PRO A 334 -1.77 5.12 -17.59
N PHE A 335 -1.08 5.93 -18.38
CA PHE A 335 -0.47 7.18 -17.88
C PHE A 335 -1.54 8.22 -17.55
N TYR A 336 -2.62 8.30 -18.33
CA TYR A 336 -3.78 9.13 -17.98
C TYR A 336 -4.58 8.55 -16.82
N HIS A 337 -4.76 7.22 -16.77
CA HIS A 337 -5.47 6.51 -15.70
C HIS A 337 -4.93 6.89 -14.32
N TRP A 338 -3.60 7.06 -14.23
CA TRP A 338 -2.89 7.38 -13.00
C TRP A 338 -2.33 8.80 -12.98
N HIS A 339 -2.75 9.68 -13.87
CA HIS A 339 -2.27 11.08 -13.97
C HIS A 339 -0.72 11.20 -13.96
N GLN A 340 0.00 10.23 -14.53
CA GLN A 340 1.48 10.14 -14.51
C GLN A 340 2.18 11.26 -15.30
N TYR A 341 1.44 12.01 -16.11
CA TYR A 341 1.94 13.20 -16.81
C TYR A 341 1.87 14.47 -15.97
N ASP A 342 1.28 14.42 -14.78
CA ASP A 342 1.08 15.59 -13.93
C ASP A 342 2.27 15.81 -12.96
N PRO A 343 2.67 17.08 -12.73
CA PRO A 343 3.65 17.39 -11.70
C PRO A 343 3.13 17.02 -10.32
N GLY A 344 3.91 16.27 -9.55
CA GLY A 344 3.50 15.83 -8.21
C GLY A 344 3.08 14.37 -8.13
N VAL A 345 2.84 13.71 -9.27
CA VAL A 345 2.47 12.29 -9.29
C VAL A 345 3.72 11.41 -9.34
N VAL A 346 3.83 10.50 -8.37
CA VAL A 346 4.95 9.58 -8.23
C VAL A 346 4.87 8.46 -9.29
N PRO A 347 5.97 8.15 -10.01
CA PRO A 347 5.99 7.06 -10.99
C PRO A 347 5.69 5.68 -10.39
N ASN A 348 4.96 4.87 -11.16
CA ASN A 348 4.73 3.45 -10.86
C ASN A 348 6.02 2.64 -11.03
N LEU A 349 6.15 1.50 -10.33
CA LEU A 349 7.26 0.57 -10.54
C LEU A 349 7.09 -0.20 -11.85
N LEU A 350 5.90 -0.80 -12.02
CA LEU A 350 5.55 -1.57 -13.22
C LEU A 350 4.02 -1.63 -13.37
N GLN A 351 3.55 -1.93 -14.59
CA GLN A 351 2.15 -2.26 -14.88
C GLN A 351 2.04 -3.75 -15.19
N THR A 352 1.05 -4.43 -14.62
CA THR A 352 0.85 -5.88 -14.77
C THR A 352 -0.20 -6.22 -15.83
N GLY A 353 -0.90 -5.23 -16.37
CA GLY A 353 -1.96 -5.40 -17.38
C GLY A 353 -3.34 -5.59 -16.74
N ASN A 354 -4.15 -6.49 -17.32
CA ASN A 354 -5.44 -6.87 -16.76
C ASN A 354 -5.22 -7.67 -15.48
N GLY A 355 -5.89 -7.29 -14.39
CA GLY A 355 -5.76 -8.00 -13.14
C GLY A 355 -6.84 -7.68 -12.12
N SER A 356 -6.72 -8.33 -10.97
CA SER A 356 -7.47 -8.02 -9.76
C SER A 356 -6.54 -8.38 -8.60
N PRO A 357 -5.57 -7.50 -8.32
CA PRO A 357 -4.54 -7.74 -7.34
C PRO A 357 -5.13 -7.90 -5.94
N THR A 358 -4.54 -8.80 -5.18
CA THR A 358 -4.94 -9.11 -3.79
C THR A 358 -3.68 -9.11 -2.92
N GLY A 359 -3.51 -10.07 -2.01
CA GLY A 359 -2.46 -10.03 -0.99
C GLY A 359 -1.03 -10.04 -1.52
N ILE A 360 -0.15 -9.41 -0.73
CA ILE A 360 1.23 -9.10 -1.12
C ILE A 360 2.18 -9.19 0.08
N CYS A 361 3.33 -9.84 -0.10
CA CYS A 361 4.36 -9.89 0.93
C CYS A 361 5.76 -9.63 0.37
N MET A 362 6.69 -9.30 1.28
CA MET A 362 8.11 -9.16 0.96
C MET A 362 8.86 -10.42 1.40
N TYR A 363 9.34 -11.22 0.44
CA TYR A 363 10.04 -12.46 0.72
C TYR A 363 11.51 -12.23 1.03
N GLU A 364 11.87 -12.24 2.32
CA GLU A 364 13.26 -12.15 2.79
C GLU A 364 13.79 -13.48 3.35
N GLY A 365 13.23 -14.60 2.85
CA GLY A 365 13.69 -15.95 3.14
C GLY A 365 14.80 -16.41 2.19
N LYS A 366 15.40 -17.55 2.53
CA LYS A 366 16.48 -18.18 1.73
C LYS A 366 16.09 -19.54 1.15
N LEU A 367 14.88 -20.02 1.44
CA LEU A 367 14.42 -21.35 1.04
C LEU A 367 14.05 -21.39 -0.45
N LEU A 368 13.29 -20.41 -0.93
CA LEU A 368 12.91 -20.33 -2.34
C LEU A 368 14.13 -20.06 -3.23
N PRO A 369 14.08 -20.45 -4.53
CA PRO A 369 15.10 -20.14 -5.52
C PRO A 369 15.56 -18.67 -5.49
N LYS A 370 16.83 -18.44 -5.82
CA LYS A 370 17.50 -17.13 -5.71
C LYS A 370 16.74 -15.98 -6.39
N THR A 371 16.05 -16.25 -7.50
CA THR A 371 15.23 -15.26 -8.21
C THR A 371 14.12 -14.66 -7.35
N PHE A 372 13.59 -15.40 -6.38
CA PHE A 372 12.51 -14.95 -5.49
C PHE A 372 13.01 -14.35 -4.18
N GLN A 373 14.31 -14.52 -3.86
CA GLN A 373 14.88 -14.01 -2.62
C GLN A 373 14.96 -12.48 -2.65
N ASN A 374 14.50 -11.86 -1.56
CA ASN A 374 14.41 -10.41 -1.37
C ASN A 374 13.49 -9.72 -2.37
N GLN A 375 12.45 -10.42 -2.84
CA GLN A 375 11.49 -9.89 -3.81
C GLN A 375 10.09 -9.84 -3.24
N ILE A 376 9.30 -8.94 -3.81
CA ILE A 376 7.86 -8.87 -3.59
C ILE A 376 7.22 -10.13 -4.17
N ILE A 377 6.34 -10.78 -3.43
CA ILE A 377 5.46 -11.87 -3.90
C ILE A 377 4.02 -11.38 -3.80
N HIS A 378 3.23 -11.59 -4.84
CA HIS A 378 1.92 -10.96 -5.01
C HIS A 378 0.92 -11.90 -5.66
N CYS A 379 -0.29 -11.95 -5.10
CA CYS A 379 -1.44 -12.65 -5.64
C CYS A 379 -2.22 -11.77 -6.62
N ASP A 380 -2.58 -12.32 -7.77
CA ASP A 380 -3.44 -11.66 -8.75
C ASP A 380 -4.56 -12.62 -9.15
N ALA A 381 -5.76 -12.34 -8.64
CA ALA A 381 -6.90 -13.23 -8.75
C ALA A 381 -7.44 -13.31 -10.19
N GLY A 382 -7.40 -12.20 -10.93
CA GLY A 382 -7.90 -12.13 -12.31
C GLY A 382 -7.19 -13.10 -13.28
N PRO A 383 -5.85 -13.00 -13.42
CA PRO A 383 -5.04 -13.89 -14.24
C PRO A 383 -4.62 -15.18 -13.54
N ARG A 384 -5.10 -15.43 -12.31
CA ARG A 384 -4.98 -16.72 -11.60
C ARG A 384 -3.53 -17.12 -11.32
N VAL A 385 -2.80 -16.20 -10.72
CA VAL A 385 -1.35 -16.32 -10.59
C VAL A 385 -0.81 -15.66 -9.35
N VAL A 386 0.21 -16.29 -8.77
CA VAL A 386 1.10 -15.70 -7.78
C VAL A 386 2.43 -15.40 -8.46
N ARG A 387 2.88 -14.15 -8.39
CA ARG A 387 4.08 -13.66 -9.08
C ARG A 387 5.08 -13.10 -8.08
N ALA A 388 6.34 -13.07 -8.49
CA ALA A 388 7.33 -12.19 -7.89
C ALA A 388 7.80 -11.11 -8.86
N TYR A 389 8.31 -10.02 -8.28
CA TYR A 389 8.84 -8.90 -9.04
C TYR A 389 10.31 -8.66 -8.73
N PRO A 390 11.27 -9.34 -9.40
CA PRO A 390 12.69 -9.09 -9.24
C PRO A 390 13.07 -7.62 -9.46
N VAL A 391 13.34 -6.91 -8.36
CA VAL A 391 13.63 -5.47 -8.34
C VAL A 391 15.13 -5.21 -8.41
N LYS A 392 15.53 -4.22 -9.21
CA LYS A 392 16.91 -3.69 -9.28
C LYS A 392 16.86 -2.17 -9.13
N PRO A 393 17.84 -1.54 -8.43
CA PRO A 393 17.98 -0.10 -8.41
C PRO A 393 18.07 0.47 -9.83
N ASP A 394 17.34 1.56 -10.09
CA ASP A 394 17.39 2.31 -11.35
C ASP A 394 17.18 3.79 -11.07
N GLY A 395 18.25 4.59 -11.21
CA GLY A 395 18.28 5.96 -10.75
C GLY A 395 17.92 6.07 -9.26
N ALA A 396 16.99 6.95 -8.94
CA ALA A 396 16.46 7.20 -7.61
C ALA A 396 15.34 6.25 -7.25
N GLY A 397 14.80 5.45 -8.16
CA GLY A 397 13.86 4.39 -7.82
C GLY A 397 14.38 3.05 -8.26
N TYR A 398 13.58 2.31 -9.04
CA TYR A 398 13.82 0.91 -9.32
C TYR A 398 13.26 0.49 -10.68
N ARG A 399 13.79 -0.59 -11.25
CA ARG A 399 13.09 -1.33 -12.30
C ARG A 399 12.78 -2.73 -11.80
N ALA A 400 11.76 -3.35 -12.38
CA ALA A 400 11.35 -4.69 -12.02
C ALA A 400 11.08 -5.56 -13.25
N GLU A 401 11.31 -6.86 -13.09
CA GLU A 401 10.88 -7.90 -14.01
C GLU A 401 9.66 -8.63 -13.41
N MET A 402 8.92 -9.40 -14.20
CA MET A 402 7.83 -10.26 -13.71
C MET A 402 8.22 -11.72 -13.87
N THR A 403 8.05 -12.51 -12.81
CA THR A 403 8.22 -13.96 -12.87
C THR A 403 7.09 -14.63 -12.11
N ASN A 404 6.52 -15.68 -12.67
CA ASN A 404 5.47 -16.44 -11.99
C ASN A 404 6.09 -17.38 -10.96
N ILE A 405 5.41 -17.55 -9.83
CA ILE A 405 5.69 -18.59 -8.82
C ILE A 405 4.70 -19.74 -8.95
N LEU A 406 3.42 -19.42 -9.08
CA LEU A 406 2.35 -20.40 -9.19
C LEU A 406 1.27 -19.88 -10.15
N THR A 407 0.96 -20.65 -11.19
CA THR A 407 -0.16 -20.37 -12.12
C THR A 407 -1.16 -21.50 -12.07
N SER A 408 -2.41 -21.23 -12.44
CA SER A 408 -3.43 -22.26 -12.58
C SER A 408 -4.21 -22.17 -13.89
N THR A 409 -4.49 -23.32 -14.50
CA THR A 409 -5.50 -23.40 -15.57
C THR A 409 -6.92 -23.56 -15.01
N ASP A 410 -7.05 -23.80 -13.70
CA ASP A 410 -8.35 -23.91 -13.06
C ASP A 410 -9.14 -22.61 -13.16
N THR A 411 -10.44 -22.71 -13.46
CA THR A 411 -11.28 -21.52 -13.59
C THR A 411 -11.76 -20.96 -12.28
N TRP A 412 -11.56 -21.67 -11.18
CA TRP A 412 -11.97 -21.26 -9.84
C TRP A 412 -10.81 -20.77 -8.99
N TYR A 413 -9.56 -21.11 -9.31
CA TYR A 413 -8.38 -20.57 -8.62
C TYR A 413 -8.34 -19.03 -8.60
N ARG A 414 -8.48 -18.45 -7.42
CA ARG A 414 -8.46 -17.02 -7.10
C ARG A 414 -7.54 -16.81 -5.90
N PRO A 415 -6.21 -16.69 -6.12
CA PRO A 415 -5.29 -16.45 -5.02
C PRO A 415 -5.67 -15.14 -4.34
N SER A 416 -5.97 -15.20 -3.04
CA SER A 416 -6.41 -14.08 -2.23
C SER A 416 -5.27 -13.50 -1.39
N ASP A 417 -4.36 -14.33 -0.88
CA ASP A 417 -3.24 -13.84 -0.08
C ASP A 417 -2.05 -14.82 -0.09
N VAL A 418 -0.85 -14.33 0.29
CA VAL A 418 0.41 -15.07 0.35
C VAL A 418 1.25 -14.68 1.58
N CYS A 419 1.50 -15.64 2.47
CA CYS A 419 2.30 -15.42 3.69
C CYS A 419 3.52 -16.32 3.75
N ILE A 420 4.48 -15.97 4.62
CA ILE A 420 5.76 -16.67 4.75
C ILE A 420 5.82 -17.40 6.09
N ALA A 421 6.03 -18.71 6.04
CA ALA A 421 6.16 -19.54 7.24
C ALA A 421 7.57 -19.42 7.86
N PRO A 422 7.75 -19.78 9.14
CA PRO A 422 9.05 -19.71 9.83
C PRO A 422 10.18 -20.53 9.16
N ASP A 423 9.84 -21.60 8.44
CA ASP A 423 10.79 -22.41 7.67
C ASP A 423 11.24 -21.74 6.36
N GLY A 424 10.57 -20.66 5.95
CA GLY A 424 10.79 -19.92 4.71
C GLY A 424 10.00 -20.44 3.51
N SER A 425 9.10 -21.41 3.69
CA SER A 425 8.08 -21.76 2.69
C SER A 425 7.01 -20.66 2.63
N ILE A 426 6.25 -20.62 1.55
CA ILE A 426 5.12 -19.69 1.42
C ILE A 426 3.80 -20.46 1.38
N TYR A 427 2.75 -19.86 1.89
CA TYR A 427 1.40 -20.38 1.82
C TYR A 427 0.56 -19.40 1.02
N ILE A 428 -0.34 -19.92 0.20
CA ILE A 428 -1.21 -19.15 -0.69
C ILE A 428 -2.65 -19.51 -0.33
N ALA A 429 -3.42 -18.51 0.08
CA ALA A 429 -4.86 -18.62 0.22
C ALA A 429 -5.51 -18.52 -1.16
N ASP A 430 -6.49 -19.38 -1.43
CA ASP A 430 -7.30 -19.39 -2.64
C ASP A 430 -8.77 -19.29 -2.24
N TRP A 431 -9.37 -18.13 -2.51
CA TRP A 431 -10.80 -17.87 -2.30
C TRP A 431 -11.65 -18.95 -2.97
N HIS A 432 -11.21 -19.39 -4.14
CA HIS A 432 -11.83 -20.40 -4.98
C HIS A 432 -13.27 -20.09 -5.43
N ASP A 433 -13.39 -19.21 -6.42
CA ASP A 433 -14.65 -18.79 -7.03
C ASP A 433 -14.52 -18.61 -8.56
N ALA A 434 -15.58 -18.90 -9.30
CA ALA A 434 -15.59 -18.73 -10.76
C ALA A 434 -15.60 -17.25 -11.21
N GLY A 435 -16.04 -16.34 -10.36
CA GLY A 435 -16.06 -14.90 -10.57
C GLY A 435 -14.80 -14.19 -10.08
N VAL A 436 -14.71 -12.90 -10.40
CA VAL A 436 -13.69 -11.97 -9.88
C VAL A 436 -14.41 -10.67 -9.52
N GLY A 437 -13.98 -9.99 -8.45
CA GLY A 437 -14.40 -8.61 -8.15
C GLY A 437 -15.80 -8.43 -7.54
N GLY A 438 -16.24 -9.31 -6.65
CA GLY A 438 -17.43 -9.16 -5.76
C GLY A 438 -18.82 -9.09 -6.43
N HIS A 439 -18.91 -8.66 -7.69
CA HIS A 439 -20.17 -8.44 -8.40
C HIS A 439 -20.64 -9.68 -9.17
N ASN A 440 -19.74 -10.63 -9.43
CA ASN A 440 -19.98 -11.82 -10.27
C ASN A 440 -19.70 -13.14 -9.55
N MET A 441 -19.70 -13.13 -8.21
CA MET A 441 -19.45 -14.32 -7.39
C MET A 441 -20.39 -15.48 -7.72
N ALA A 442 -19.86 -16.70 -7.73
CA ALA A 442 -20.58 -17.93 -8.04
C ALA A 442 -20.94 -18.73 -6.76
N ASP A 443 -20.10 -18.67 -5.75
CA ASP A 443 -20.19 -19.25 -4.40
C ASP A 443 -21.25 -18.58 -3.48
N ARG A 444 -22.50 -18.52 -3.92
CA ARG A 444 -23.56 -17.74 -3.23
C ARG A 444 -24.27 -18.46 -2.08
N LYS A 445 -23.79 -19.63 -1.67
CA LYS A 445 -24.43 -20.47 -0.65
C LYS A 445 -23.40 -21.16 0.22
N LEU A 446 -23.56 -21.05 1.53
CA LEU A 446 -22.63 -21.57 2.53
C LEU A 446 -22.34 -23.06 2.36
N GLU A 447 -23.36 -23.87 2.06
CA GLU A 447 -23.22 -25.32 1.91
C GLU A 447 -22.42 -25.76 0.66
N THR A 448 -22.21 -24.84 -0.28
CA THR A 448 -21.43 -25.07 -1.51
C THR A 448 -20.17 -24.22 -1.60
N MET A 449 -19.92 -23.36 -0.61
CA MET A 449 -18.68 -22.58 -0.55
C MET A 449 -17.49 -23.50 -0.35
N THR A 450 -16.37 -23.08 -0.93
CA THR A 450 -15.14 -23.86 -0.93
C THR A 450 -13.98 -22.93 -0.64
N GLY A 451 -12.79 -23.46 -0.40
CA GLY A 451 -11.61 -22.64 -0.18
C GLY A 451 -10.39 -23.52 -0.07
N ARG A 452 -9.25 -23.08 -0.57
CA ARG A 452 -8.01 -23.85 -0.46
C ARG A 452 -6.89 -23.02 0.15
N VAL A 453 -5.97 -23.73 0.81
CA VAL A 453 -4.66 -23.21 1.15
C VAL A 453 -3.62 -24.14 0.55
N TYR A 454 -2.73 -23.57 -0.25
CA TYR A 454 -1.60 -24.27 -0.85
C TYR A 454 -0.31 -23.86 -0.16
N ARG A 455 0.57 -24.81 0.09
CA ARG A 455 1.96 -24.54 0.47
C ARG A 455 2.84 -24.65 -0.76
N VAL A 456 3.80 -23.74 -0.91
CA VAL A 456 4.81 -23.76 -1.97
C VAL A 456 6.21 -23.74 -1.37
N ALA A 457 7.01 -24.74 -1.73
CA ALA A 457 8.37 -24.94 -1.24
C ALA A 457 9.21 -25.74 -2.26
N PRO A 458 10.53 -25.87 -2.09
CA PRO A 458 11.32 -26.81 -2.88
C PRO A 458 10.81 -28.25 -2.76
N ALA A 459 10.91 -29.02 -3.85
CA ALA A 459 10.36 -30.37 -3.90
C ALA A 459 10.88 -31.27 -2.77
N GLY A 460 9.96 -31.94 -2.05
CA GLY A 460 10.26 -32.82 -0.92
C GLY A 460 10.65 -32.09 0.38
N HIS A 461 10.58 -30.75 0.42
CA HIS A 461 10.90 -30.00 1.63
C HIS A 461 9.82 -30.16 2.70
N LYS A 462 10.18 -30.78 3.82
CA LYS A 462 9.29 -30.95 4.98
C LYS A 462 9.20 -29.67 5.82
N PRO A 463 8.01 -29.23 6.24
CA PRO A 463 7.88 -28.06 7.09
C PRO A 463 8.49 -28.32 8.46
N VAL A 464 9.37 -27.44 8.90
CA VAL A 464 9.98 -27.51 10.24
C VAL A 464 10.01 -26.12 10.84
N ALA A 465 9.13 -25.87 11.82
CA ALA A 465 9.19 -24.65 12.61
C ALA A 465 10.51 -24.62 13.41
N PRO A 466 11.30 -23.53 13.34
CA PRO A 466 12.50 -23.40 14.15
C PRO A 466 12.18 -23.46 15.65
N ARG A 467 13.06 -24.07 16.45
CA ARG A 467 12.97 -23.95 17.91
C ARG A 467 13.43 -22.57 18.35
N LEU A 468 12.50 -21.70 18.70
CA LEU A 468 12.76 -20.32 19.08
C LEU A 468 13.01 -20.21 20.60
N ASN A 469 14.01 -19.42 20.99
CA ASN A 469 14.28 -19.11 22.41
C ASN A 469 14.23 -17.60 22.62
N PHE A 470 13.16 -17.13 23.26
CA PHE A 470 12.95 -15.72 23.55
C PHE A 470 13.46 -15.26 24.93
N SER A 471 14.08 -16.16 25.71
CA SER A 471 14.57 -15.85 27.06
C SER A 471 15.96 -15.21 27.10
N THR A 472 16.70 -15.25 25.98
CA THR A 472 18.06 -14.71 25.88
C THR A 472 18.19 -13.78 24.68
N ALA A 473 19.03 -12.75 24.79
CA ALA A 473 19.29 -11.81 23.69
C ALA A 473 19.79 -12.53 22.43
N ALA A 474 20.73 -13.47 22.56
CA ALA A 474 21.22 -14.27 21.44
C ALA A 474 20.12 -15.11 20.75
N GLY A 475 19.21 -15.71 21.55
CA GLY A 475 18.06 -16.43 21.03
C GLY A 475 17.09 -15.51 20.27
N CYS A 476 16.79 -14.33 20.81
CA CYS A 476 15.97 -13.34 20.11
C CYS A 476 16.65 -12.80 18.85
N VAL A 477 17.97 -12.57 18.84
CA VAL A 477 18.72 -12.16 17.63
C VAL A 477 18.68 -13.25 16.55
N THR A 478 18.66 -14.52 16.95
CA THR A 478 18.44 -15.64 16.01
C THR A 478 17.03 -15.59 15.43
N ALA A 479 16.01 -15.40 16.28
CA ALA A 479 14.62 -15.28 15.83
C ALA A 479 14.38 -14.05 14.93
N LEU A 480 15.05 -12.92 15.18
CA LEU A 480 14.95 -11.70 14.35
C LEU A 480 15.38 -11.93 12.89
N GLN A 481 16.17 -12.97 12.62
CA GLN A 481 16.60 -13.34 11.27
C GLN A 481 15.54 -14.11 10.48
N SER A 482 14.47 -14.57 11.14
CA SER A 482 13.35 -15.26 10.49
C SER A 482 12.74 -14.42 9.36
N PRO A 483 12.30 -15.04 8.25
CA PRO A 483 11.52 -14.35 7.23
C PRO A 483 10.06 -14.13 7.65
N ASN A 484 9.56 -14.89 8.63
CA ASN A 484 8.19 -14.81 9.11
C ASN A 484 7.95 -13.58 10.01
N HIS A 485 6.88 -12.83 9.73
CA HIS A 485 6.56 -11.57 10.41
C HIS A 485 6.26 -11.73 11.90
N ALA A 486 5.42 -12.70 12.27
CA ALA A 486 5.08 -12.98 13.67
C ALA A 486 6.33 -13.35 14.51
N THR A 487 7.23 -14.16 13.94
CA THR A 487 8.52 -14.48 14.58
C THR A 487 9.37 -13.23 14.80
N ARG A 488 9.46 -12.35 13.79
CA ARG A 488 10.21 -11.08 13.92
C ARG A 488 9.58 -10.16 14.95
N TYR A 489 8.25 -10.08 15.03
CA TYR A 489 7.56 -9.30 16.04
C TYR A 489 7.93 -9.73 17.47
N LEU A 490 7.85 -11.03 17.77
CA LEU A 490 8.20 -11.56 19.09
C LEU A 490 9.67 -11.29 19.44
N ALA A 491 10.57 -11.51 18.47
CA ALA A 491 11.99 -11.26 18.63
C ALA A 491 12.30 -9.78 18.88
N TRP A 492 11.74 -8.90 18.05
CA TRP A 492 11.92 -7.46 18.12
C TRP A 492 11.44 -6.91 19.46
N THR A 493 10.24 -7.30 19.88
CA THR A 493 9.62 -6.85 21.15
C THR A 493 10.51 -7.20 22.33
N LYS A 494 10.98 -8.46 22.40
CA LYS A 494 11.87 -8.92 23.48
C LYS A 494 13.22 -8.23 23.46
N LEU A 495 13.82 -8.01 22.29
CA LEU A 495 15.09 -7.28 22.17
C LEU A 495 14.95 -5.82 22.58
N HIS A 496 13.84 -5.18 22.22
CA HIS A 496 13.54 -3.81 22.60
C HIS A 496 13.35 -3.68 24.11
N GLU A 497 12.64 -4.62 24.76
CA GLU A 497 12.53 -4.69 26.23
C GLU A 497 13.89 -4.88 26.92
N MET A 498 14.79 -5.68 26.33
CA MET A 498 16.12 -5.96 26.89
C MET A 498 17.07 -4.76 26.89
N GLN A 499 16.86 -3.78 26.01
CA GLN A 499 17.67 -2.56 25.90
C GLN A 499 19.17 -2.89 25.83
N ARG A 500 20.01 -2.27 26.69
CA ARG A 500 21.47 -2.45 26.72
C ARG A 500 21.91 -3.91 26.84
N LYS A 501 21.09 -4.79 27.43
CA LYS A 501 21.42 -6.23 27.54
C LYS A 501 21.48 -6.91 26.17
N ALA A 502 20.76 -6.41 25.17
CA ALA A 502 20.76 -6.93 23.81
C ALA A 502 21.82 -6.30 22.89
N GLU A 503 22.43 -5.17 23.29
CA GLU A 503 23.31 -4.40 22.41
C GLU A 503 24.50 -5.21 21.89
N ARG A 504 25.08 -6.09 22.73
CA ARG A 504 26.22 -6.95 22.33
C ARG A 504 25.84 -7.88 21.18
N ASP A 505 24.75 -8.62 21.31
CA ASP A 505 24.32 -9.63 20.33
C ASP A 505 23.81 -8.96 19.04
N LEU A 506 23.05 -7.86 19.18
CA LEU A 506 22.65 -7.04 18.05
C LEU A 506 23.88 -6.48 17.30
N SER A 507 24.89 -5.98 18.02
CA SER A 507 26.12 -5.47 17.39
C SER A 507 26.84 -6.53 16.56
N GLN A 508 26.75 -7.82 16.93
CA GLN A 508 27.30 -8.91 16.11
C GLN A 508 26.53 -9.06 14.80
N LEU A 509 25.19 -9.01 14.84
CA LEU A 509 24.36 -9.08 13.63
C LEU A 509 24.60 -7.86 12.71
N TRP A 510 24.71 -6.66 13.29
CA TRP A 510 25.06 -5.42 12.58
C TRP A 510 26.40 -5.49 11.82
N LYS A 511 27.40 -6.16 12.40
CA LYS A 511 28.73 -6.40 11.79
C LYS A 511 28.72 -7.52 10.75
N GLY A 512 27.58 -8.19 10.55
CA GLY A 512 27.42 -9.24 9.55
C GLY A 512 27.54 -8.74 8.11
N ARG A 513 27.32 -9.64 7.15
CA ARG A 513 27.45 -9.34 5.71
C ARG A 513 26.13 -9.07 5.00
N GLU A 514 25.01 -9.57 5.52
CA GLU A 514 23.68 -9.51 4.89
C GLU A 514 22.98 -8.18 5.20
N PRO A 515 22.83 -7.26 4.22
CA PRO A 515 22.33 -5.90 4.47
C PRO A 515 20.97 -5.85 5.17
N ARG A 516 20.02 -6.70 4.78
CA ARG A 516 18.68 -6.75 5.40
C ARG A 516 18.73 -7.17 6.87
N LEU A 517 19.54 -8.16 7.22
CA LEU A 517 19.72 -8.57 8.61
C LEU A 517 20.41 -7.48 9.43
N ARG A 518 21.39 -6.79 8.84
CA ARG A 518 22.04 -5.63 9.44
C ARG A 518 21.04 -4.50 9.69
N ALA A 519 20.13 -4.23 8.75
CA ALA A 519 19.08 -3.21 8.88
C ALA A 519 18.09 -3.54 10.01
N ARG A 520 17.62 -4.79 10.12
CA ARG A 520 16.80 -5.25 11.26
C ARG A 520 17.50 -5.00 12.59
N SER A 521 18.80 -5.34 12.67
CA SER A 521 19.59 -5.07 13.87
C SER A 521 19.76 -3.57 14.14
N LEU A 522 19.99 -2.77 13.10
CA LEU A 522 20.21 -1.33 13.20
C LEU A 522 19.00 -0.61 13.80
N GLN A 523 17.78 -1.00 13.42
CA GLN A 523 16.54 -0.44 13.96
C GLN A 523 16.43 -0.59 15.48
N LEU A 524 16.84 -1.74 16.03
CA LEU A 524 16.86 -1.98 17.48
C LEU A 524 18.04 -1.28 18.16
N LEU A 525 19.24 -1.36 17.58
CA LEU A 525 20.44 -0.72 18.13
C LEU A 525 20.28 0.80 18.27
N ALA A 526 19.65 1.44 17.29
CA ALA A 526 19.37 2.87 17.33
C ALA A 526 18.20 3.25 18.27
N ARG A 527 17.57 2.27 18.92
CA ARG A 527 16.53 2.43 19.95
C ARG A 527 16.96 1.85 21.31
N VAL A 528 18.26 1.60 21.48
CA VAL A 528 18.85 1.32 22.80
C VAL A 528 19.18 2.66 23.47
N ASN A 529 18.67 2.86 24.68
CA ASN A 529 18.84 4.10 25.44
C ASN A 529 20.32 4.53 25.59
N GLY A 530 20.67 5.65 24.96
CA GLY A 530 21.99 6.26 24.93
C GLY A 530 22.90 5.82 23.77
N SER A 531 22.41 4.97 22.88
CA SER A 531 23.15 4.45 21.71
C SER A 531 22.58 4.94 20.37
N GLU A 532 21.51 5.74 20.40
CA GLU A 532 20.72 6.16 19.24
C GLU A 532 21.59 6.85 18.18
N LYS A 533 22.24 7.96 18.58
CA LYS A 533 23.09 8.76 17.68
C LYS A 533 24.29 7.97 17.17
N LYS A 534 24.89 7.12 18.03
CA LYS A 534 26.04 6.28 17.68
C LYS A 534 25.74 5.39 16.47
N TYR A 535 24.60 4.71 16.47
CA TYR A 535 24.24 3.79 15.39
C TYR A 535 23.69 4.49 14.15
N VAL A 536 22.96 5.60 14.31
CA VAL A 536 22.62 6.48 13.18
C VAL A 536 23.88 6.94 12.46
N GLU A 537 24.85 7.52 13.17
CA GLU A 537 26.09 8.02 12.55
C GLU A 537 26.97 6.92 11.95
N ALA A 538 26.93 5.70 12.51
CA ALA A 538 27.60 4.55 11.93
C ALA A 538 26.95 4.14 10.60
N ALA A 539 25.61 4.11 10.53
CA ALA A 539 24.88 3.74 9.33
C ALA A 539 25.12 4.72 8.17
N LEU A 540 25.18 6.02 8.43
CA LEU A 540 25.43 7.04 7.39
C LEU A 540 26.83 6.93 6.74
N LYS A 541 27.76 6.20 7.36
CA LYS A 541 29.11 5.95 6.83
C LYS A 541 29.24 4.59 6.13
N ASP A 542 28.16 3.81 6.08
CA ASP A 542 28.22 2.47 5.50
C ASP A 542 28.45 2.50 4.00
N LYS A 543 29.08 1.45 3.45
CA LYS A 543 29.27 1.30 2.01
C LYS A 543 27.97 1.03 1.26
N ASP A 544 27.01 0.40 1.94
CA ASP A 544 25.72 0.03 1.35
C ASP A 544 24.75 1.23 1.36
N PRO A 545 24.22 1.66 0.19
CA PRO A 545 23.28 2.78 0.12
C PRO A 545 21.98 2.53 0.91
N ASP A 546 21.47 1.30 0.96
CA ASP A 546 20.23 0.98 1.67
C ASP A 546 20.40 1.15 3.18
N ILE A 547 21.61 0.86 3.70
CA ILE A 547 21.96 1.11 5.10
C ILE A 547 22.06 2.60 5.41
N ARG A 548 22.63 3.40 4.50
CA ARG A 548 22.67 4.87 4.66
C ARG A 548 21.26 5.47 4.65
N ILE A 549 20.39 5.01 3.74
CA ILE A 549 18.97 5.36 3.69
C ILE A 549 18.28 5.00 5.00
N THR A 550 18.46 3.77 5.49
CA THR A 550 17.90 3.30 6.76
C THR A 550 18.35 4.17 7.93
N GLY A 551 19.64 4.55 7.98
CA GLY A 551 20.16 5.46 9.00
C GLY A 551 19.48 6.83 9.01
N LEU A 552 19.20 7.40 7.83
CA LEU A 552 18.50 8.69 7.71
C LEU A 552 17.02 8.57 8.08
N ARG A 553 16.34 7.49 7.70
CA ARG A 553 14.96 7.18 8.13
C ARG A 553 14.85 7.03 9.64
N ILE A 554 15.81 6.35 10.27
CA ILE A 554 15.88 6.24 11.73
C ILE A 554 16.07 7.62 12.38
N ALA A 555 16.96 8.46 11.84
CA ALA A 555 17.13 9.82 12.35
C ALA A 555 15.82 10.63 12.33
N ARG A 556 15.04 10.53 11.24
CA ARG A 556 13.71 11.14 11.12
C ARG A 556 12.72 10.56 12.12
N SER A 557 12.65 9.23 12.24
CA SER A 557 11.75 8.54 13.17
C SER A 557 12.04 8.90 14.64
N LEU A 558 13.32 9.10 14.99
CA LEU A 558 13.75 9.57 16.32
C LEU A 558 13.64 11.08 16.51
N LYS A 559 13.10 11.81 15.53
CA LYS A 559 12.89 13.27 15.56
C LYS A 559 14.19 14.05 15.78
N PHE A 560 15.32 13.54 15.28
CA PHE A 560 16.58 14.29 15.28
C PHE A 560 16.54 15.41 14.25
N ASP A 561 17.29 16.49 14.50
CA ASP A 561 17.60 17.46 13.45
C ASP A 561 18.34 16.75 12.31
N VAL A 562 17.72 16.75 11.13
CA VAL A 562 18.20 16.07 9.93
C VAL A 562 19.29 16.84 9.20
N ILE A 563 19.44 18.15 9.43
CA ILE A 563 20.34 19.02 8.67
C ILE A 563 21.80 18.53 8.73
N PRO A 564 22.37 18.16 9.90
CA PRO A 564 23.73 17.64 9.97
C PRO A 564 23.93 16.31 9.22
N TYR A 565 22.88 15.50 9.10
CA TYR A 565 22.94 14.21 8.40
C TYR A 565 22.80 14.40 6.89
N VAL A 566 21.86 15.23 6.44
CA VAL A 566 21.70 15.58 5.02
C VAL A 566 22.96 16.25 4.48
N LYS A 567 23.61 17.15 5.24
CA LYS A 567 24.90 17.75 4.86
C LYS A 567 25.97 16.71 4.48
N LYS A 568 25.99 15.57 5.16
CA LYS A 568 26.97 14.48 4.90
C LYS A 568 26.62 13.68 3.64
N LEU A 569 25.35 13.62 3.26
CA LEU A 569 24.82 12.73 2.22
C LEU A 569 24.33 13.47 0.96
N VAL A 570 24.28 14.80 0.96
CA VAL A 570 23.76 15.60 -0.18
C VAL A 570 24.53 15.35 -1.49
N ASN A 571 25.79 14.91 -1.39
CA ASN A 571 26.65 14.54 -2.51
C ASN A 571 26.91 13.03 -2.60
N ASP A 572 26.08 12.20 -1.96
CA ASP A 572 26.21 10.74 -2.01
C ASP A 572 26.20 10.26 -3.48
N PRO A 573 27.04 9.28 -3.87
CA PRO A 573 27.04 8.76 -5.23
C PRO A 573 25.70 8.11 -5.61
N SER A 574 24.97 7.53 -4.66
CA SER A 574 23.67 6.92 -4.91
C SER A 574 22.56 7.97 -5.02
N SER A 575 21.86 7.98 -6.14
CA SER A 575 20.63 8.76 -6.35
C SER A 575 19.53 8.38 -5.36
N GLN A 576 19.46 7.14 -4.89
CA GLN A 576 18.47 6.71 -3.90
C GLN A 576 18.76 7.30 -2.50
N VAL A 577 20.03 7.46 -2.14
CA VAL A 577 20.42 8.15 -0.90
C VAL A 577 20.08 9.63 -1.00
N ARG A 578 20.41 10.27 -2.14
CA ARG A 578 20.07 11.68 -2.39
C ARG A 578 18.55 11.91 -2.44
N ARG A 579 17.76 10.96 -2.97
CA ARG A 579 16.29 10.96 -2.90
C ARG A 579 15.81 10.99 -1.45
N GLU A 580 16.35 10.12 -0.60
CA GLU A 580 15.99 10.09 0.83
C GLU A 580 16.40 11.40 1.54
N CYS A 581 17.53 12.02 1.14
CA CYS A 581 17.88 13.37 1.61
C CYS A 581 16.83 14.42 1.22
N ALA A 582 16.29 14.38 0.01
CA ALA A 582 15.25 15.31 -0.42
C ALA A 582 13.99 15.14 0.44
N ILE A 583 13.51 13.91 0.61
CA ILE A 583 12.34 13.59 1.45
C ILE A 583 12.58 14.03 2.91
N ALA A 584 13.79 13.83 3.43
CA ALA A 584 14.14 14.23 4.80
C ALA A 584 14.04 15.74 5.06
N LEU A 585 14.15 16.58 4.01
CA LEU A 585 14.04 18.03 4.13
C LEU A 585 12.59 18.52 4.14
N ARG A 586 11.60 17.65 3.90
CA ARG A 586 10.18 18.01 3.94
C ARG A 586 9.87 18.78 5.23
N HIS A 587 9.23 19.94 5.06
CA HIS A 587 8.80 20.87 6.11
C HIS A 587 9.92 21.52 6.95
N ASN A 588 11.19 21.31 6.59
CA ASN A 588 12.28 22.01 7.22
C ASN A 588 12.41 23.44 6.66
N ASN A 589 12.11 24.44 7.48
CA ASN A 589 12.08 25.85 7.10
C ASN A 589 13.42 26.60 7.31
N SER A 590 14.49 25.89 7.67
CA SER A 590 15.80 26.52 7.85
C SER A 590 16.38 27.02 6.52
N PRO A 591 17.09 28.16 6.50
CA PRO A 591 17.83 28.61 5.31
C PRO A 591 18.81 27.54 4.79
N GLU A 592 19.42 26.77 5.69
CA GLU A 592 20.30 25.66 5.36
C GLU A 592 19.59 24.55 4.58
N ALA A 593 18.33 24.24 4.92
CA ALA A 593 17.53 23.25 4.19
C ALA A 593 17.36 23.66 2.72
N ALA A 594 17.02 24.93 2.46
CA ALA A 594 16.90 25.45 1.11
C ALA A 594 18.21 25.33 0.32
N GLN A 595 19.36 25.60 0.96
CA GLN A 595 20.67 25.46 0.32
C GLN A 595 21.04 24.00 0.02
N LEU A 596 20.66 23.07 0.90
CA LEU A 596 20.87 21.63 0.70
C LEU A 596 19.96 21.09 -0.40
N TRP A 597 18.68 21.46 -0.38
CA TRP A 597 17.73 21.10 -1.42
C TRP A 597 18.18 21.61 -2.79
N ALA A 598 18.61 22.87 -2.89
CA ALA A 598 19.17 23.42 -4.12
C ALA A 598 20.38 22.63 -4.62
N THR A 599 21.22 22.10 -3.72
CA THR A 599 22.34 21.22 -4.08
C THR A 599 21.85 19.90 -4.63
N LEU A 600 20.80 19.30 -4.05
CA LEU A 600 20.18 18.07 -4.57
C LEU A 600 19.54 18.32 -5.93
N ALA A 601 18.82 19.43 -6.12
CA ALA A 601 18.16 19.79 -7.36
C ALA A 601 19.15 19.96 -8.53
N LEU A 602 20.35 20.50 -8.27
CA LEU A 602 21.44 20.56 -9.26
C LEU A 602 22.00 19.19 -9.66
N LYS A 603 21.67 18.11 -8.93
CA LYS A 603 22.05 16.73 -9.28
C LYS A 603 20.98 15.99 -10.06
N HIS A 604 19.82 16.61 -10.30
CA HIS A 604 18.81 16.03 -11.21
C HIS A 604 19.41 15.93 -12.62
N ASP A 605 19.21 14.79 -13.27
CA ASP A 605 19.84 14.49 -14.57
C ASP A 605 18.95 14.84 -15.76
N GLY A 606 17.71 15.29 -15.51
CA GLY A 606 16.72 15.60 -16.54
C GLY A 606 15.97 14.39 -17.10
N ARG A 607 16.03 13.25 -16.40
CA ARG A 607 15.35 12.00 -16.83
C ARG A 607 14.68 11.28 -15.66
N ASP A 608 15.30 11.28 -14.49
CA ASP A 608 14.83 10.52 -13.33
C ASP A 608 13.59 11.16 -12.66
N ARG A 609 12.40 10.69 -13.03
CA ARG A 609 11.14 11.19 -12.47
C ARG A 609 10.98 10.89 -10.98
N TRP A 610 11.54 9.81 -10.45
CA TRP A 610 11.49 9.57 -9.00
C TRP A 610 12.34 10.57 -8.23
N TYR A 611 13.50 10.93 -8.75
CA TYR A 611 14.33 11.97 -8.14
C TYR A 611 13.61 13.33 -8.17
N LEU A 612 13.00 13.67 -9.31
CA LEU A 612 12.24 14.91 -9.47
C LEU A 612 11.05 15.00 -8.50
N GLU A 613 10.30 13.91 -8.32
CA GLU A 613 9.19 13.89 -7.39
C GLU A 613 9.64 13.93 -5.92
N ALA A 614 10.76 13.29 -5.58
CA ALA A 614 11.33 13.40 -4.24
C ALA A 614 11.79 14.83 -3.90
N LEU A 615 12.31 15.58 -4.87
CA LEU A 615 12.58 17.01 -4.71
C LEU A 615 11.29 17.79 -4.46
N GLY A 616 10.22 17.47 -5.20
CA GLY A 616 8.90 18.06 -5.00
C GLY A 616 8.34 17.81 -3.59
N ILE A 617 8.43 16.57 -3.10
CA ILE A 617 8.06 16.20 -1.72
C ILE A 617 8.91 16.94 -0.69
N GLY A 618 10.23 17.02 -0.92
CA GLY A 618 11.14 17.72 -0.03
C GLY A 618 10.86 19.22 0.08
N ALA A 619 10.33 19.83 -0.98
CA ALA A 619 10.02 21.25 -1.04
C ALA A 619 8.61 21.60 -0.53
N ASP A 620 7.80 20.62 -0.14
CA ASP A 620 6.42 20.81 0.34
C ASP A 620 6.36 21.90 1.44
N HIS A 621 5.51 22.91 1.23
CA HIS A 621 5.35 24.11 2.05
C HIS A 621 6.57 25.04 2.15
N GLN A 622 7.66 24.73 1.44
CA GLN A 622 8.91 25.50 1.43
C GLN A 622 9.34 25.85 -0.01
N GLU A 623 8.42 25.78 -0.97
CA GLU A 623 8.72 25.83 -2.40
C GLU A 623 9.39 27.14 -2.78
N GLU A 624 8.96 28.26 -2.20
CA GLU A 624 9.51 29.58 -2.50
C GLU A 624 10.99 29.70 -2.10
N GLY A 625 11.32 29.32 -0.86
CA GLY A 625 12.69 29.37 -0.37
C GLY A 625 13.60 28.39 -1.11
N PHE A 626 13.11 27.18 -1.36
CA PHE A 626 13.90 26.10 -1.98
C PHE A 626 14.14 26.37 -3.46
N PHE A 627 13.10 26.77 -4.19
CA PHE A 627 13.20 27.12 -5.60
C PHE A 627 14.05 28.39 -5.80
N GLY A 628 13.87 29.40 -4.96
CA GLY A 628 14.70 30.61 -4.98
C GLY A 628 16.20 30.32 -4.75
N ALA A 629 16.52 29.45 -3.78
CA ALA A 629 17.90 29.01 -3.54
C ALA A 629 18.47 28.23 -4.75
N TRP A 630 17.66 27.39 -5.40
CA TRP A 630 18.07 26.70 -6.62
C TRP A 630 18.30 27.66 -7.78
N LEU A 631 17.40 28.60 -8.04
CA LEU A 631 17.57 29.61 -9.09
C LEU A 631 18.86 30.41 -8.90
N ALA A 632 19.14 30.83 -7.66
CA ALA A 632 20.38 31.55 -7.33
C ALA A 632 21.64 30.72 -7.65
N LYS A 633 21.62 29.41 -7.38
CA LYS A 633 22.77 28.53 -7.69
C LYS A 633 22.84 28.10 -9.16
N ALA A 634 21.71 27.86 -9.80
CA ALA A 634 21.64 27.46 -11.19
C ALA A 634 22.07 28.59 -12.13
N GLY A 635 21.76 29.85 -11.76
CA GLY A 635 22.06 31.02 -12.58
C GLY A 635 21.53 30.83 -14.00
N ASN A 636 22.37 31.02 -15.00
CA ASN A 636 22.00 30.86 -16.41
C ASN A 636 21.70 29.41 -16.84
N ASN A 637 22.03 28.41 -16.02
CA ASN A 637 21.83 26.99 -16.33
C ASN A 637 20.43 26.47 -15.96
N TRP A 638 19.51 27.34 -15.52
CA TRP A 638 18.13 26.96 -15.21
C TRP A 638 17.37 26.39 -16.42
N ASN A 639 17.73 26.78 -17.66
CA ASN A 639 17.06 26.32 -18.89
C ASN A 639 17.79 25.15 -19.60
N THR A 640 18.42 24.27 -18.82
CA THR A 640 18.89 22.95 -19.29
C THR A 640 17.74 21.95 -19.27
N SER A 641 17.90 20.74 -19.84
CA SER A 641 16.85 19.70 -19.74
C SER A 641 16.48 19.41 -18.28
N ALA A 642 17.49 19.21 -17.42
CA ALA A 642 17.29 19.03 -15.99
C ALA A 642 16.66 20.26 -15.32
N GLY A 643 17.08 21.48 -15.68
CA GLY A 643 16.51 22.68 -15.08
C GLY A 643 15.06 22.93 -15.48
N ARG A 644 14.67 22.61 -16.73
CA ARG A 644 13.26 22.69 -17.17
C ARG A 644 12.36 21.72 -16.41
N ASP A 645 12.85 20.53 -16.07
CA ASP A 645 12.13 19.58 -15.21
C ASP A 645 11.87 20.17 -13.81
N ILE A 646 12.88 20.83 -13.20
CA ILE A 646 12.73 21.50 -11.91
C ILE A 646 11.70 22.63 -11.99
N VAL A 647 11.72 23.43 -13.06
CA VAL A 647 10.71 24.46 -13.32
C VAL A 647 9.33 23.83 -13.48
N TRP A 648 9.19 22.78 -14.28
CA TRP A 648 7.93 22.08 -14.50
C TRP A 648 7.34 21.50 -13.22
N ARG A 649 8.18 20.97 -12.32
CA ARG A 649 7.72 20.40 -11.05
C ARG A 649 7.37 21.44 -9.98
N SER A 650 8.01 22.60 -10.02
CA SER A 650 7.93 23.61 -8.96
C SER A 650 6.52 24.18 -8.76
N ARG A 651 6.16 24.46 -7.50
CA ARG A 651 4.92 25.19 -7.13
C ARG A 651 5.20 26.61 -6.62
N SER A 652 6.44 27.10 -6.73
CA SER A 652 6.82 28.47 -6.32
C SER A 652 6.13 29.55 -7.17
N LYS A 653 5.93 30.73 -6.58
CA LYS A 653 5.40 31.93 -7.24
C LYS A 653 6.29 32.46 -8.36
N GLN A 654 7.58 32.12 -8.37
CA GLN A 654 8.51 32.48 -9.43
C GLN A 654 8.38 31.59 -10.69
N THR A 655 7.73 30.43 -10.54
CA THR A 655 7.63 29.41 -11.60
C THR A 655 6.82 29.85 -12.83
N PRO A 656 5.64 30.49 -12.70
CA PRO A 656 4.80 30.85 -13.84
C PRO A 656 5.54 31.66 -14.92
N ALA A 657 6.35 32.65 -14.52
CA ALA A 657 7.10 33.48 -15.46
C ALA A 657 8.16 32.68 -16.24
N LEU A 658 8.74 31.63 -15.64
CA LEU A 658 9.67 30.74 -16.33
C LEU A 658 8.92 29.78 -17.28
N LEU A 659 7.76 29.29 -16.88
CA LEU A 659 6.91 28.46 -17.75
C LEU A 659 6.47 29.24 -19.01
N VAL A 660 6.11 30.52 -18.89
CA VAL A 660 5.80 31.36 -20.07
C VAL A 660 6.96 31.39 -21.06
N LYS A 661 8.20 31.57 -20.58
CA LYS A 661 9.40 31.55 -21.44
C LYS A 661 9.61 30.21 -22.13
N LEU A 662 9.27 29.10 -21.47
CA LEU A 662 9.38 27.76 -22.05
C LEU A 662 8.29 27.52 -23.10
N ILE A 663 7.05 27.93 -22.82
CA ILE A 663 5.90 27.77 -23.72
C ILE A 663 6.06 28.61 -24.99
N THR A 664 6.50 29.86 -24.85
CA THR A 664 6.69 30.81 -25.97
C THR A 664 7.99 30.59 -26.77
N ASN A 665 8.81 29.60 -26.37
CA ASN A 665 10.01 29.27 -27.10
C ASN A 665 9.66 28.71 -28.49
N LYS A 666 10.16 29.38 -29.54
CA LYS A 666 9.94 29.00 -30.95
C LYS A 666 10.43 27.59 -31.29
N ASN A 667 11.41 27.09 -30.54
CA ASN A 667 11.98 25.76 -30.74
C ASN A 667 11.28 24.66 -29.91
N ALA A 668 10.34 25.00 -29.03
CA ALA A 668 9.58 24.01 -28.26
C ALA A 668 8.58 23.28 -29.17
N SER A 669 8.49 21.95 -29.05
CA SER A 669 7.49 21.17 -29.78
C SER A 669 6.09 21.42 -29.21
N PRO A 670 5.01 21.12 -29.96
CA PRO A 670 3.65 21.20 -29.42
C PRO A 670 3.46 20.39 -28.12
N LYS A 671 4.10 19.21 -28.03
CA LYS A 671 4.05 18.36 -26.83
C LYS A 671 4.75 19.01 -25.63
N ASP A 672 5.88 19.68 -25.86
CA ASP A 672 6.57 20.42 -24.80
C ASP A 672 5.72 21.59 -24.30
N ARG A 673 5.06 22.32 -25.22
CA ARG A 673 4.16 23.42 -24.86
C ARG A 673 2.97 22.93 -24.02
N GLU A 674 2.34 21.84 -24.43
CA GLU A 674 1.24 21.23 -23.66
C GLU A 674 1.72 20.77 -22.26
N HIS A 675 2.90 20.18 -22.18
CA HIS A 675 3.50 19.74 -20.92
C HIS A 675 3.77 20.90 -19.95
N TYR A 676 4.35 22.02 -20.42
CA TYR A 676 4.58 23.20 -19.59
C TYR A 676 3.29 23.98 -19.28
N LEU A 677 2.34 24.02 -20.21
CA LEU A 677 1.02 24.61 -19.97
C LEU A 677 0.28 23.84 -18.87
N ARG A 678 0.35 22.50 -18.88
CA ARG A 678 -0.25 21.67 -17.83
C ARG A 678 0.33 21.98 -16.46
N ALA A 679 1.62 22.28 -16.33
CA ALA A 679 2.22 22.65 -15.04
C ALA A 679 1.62 23.93 -14.42
N LEU A 680 1.10 24.86 -15.23
CA LEU A 680 0.41 26.05 -14.70
C LEU A 680 -0.87 25.69 -13.94
N ASP A 681 -1.55 24.57 -14.25
CA ASP A 681 -2.77 24.14 -13.54
C ASP A 681 -2.52 23.88 -12.06
N PHE A 682 -1.30 23.49 -11.73
CA PHE A 682 -0.82 23.07 -10.43
C PHE A 682 -0.28 24.21 -9.57
N ILE A 683 -0.25 25.42 -10.10
CA ILE A 683 0.14 26.64 -9.39
C ILE A 683 -1.14 27.44 -9.10
N THR A 684 -1.15 28.17 -7.98
CA THR A 684 -2.27 29.04 -7.58
C THR A 684 -1.75 30.43 -7.25
N GLY A 685 -2.56 31.47 -7.44
CA GLY A 685 -2.23 32.84 -7.07
C GLY A 685 -2.08 33.79 -8.27
N PRO A 686 -1.88 35.09 -8.01
CA PRO A 686 -1.87 36.14 -9.02
C PRO A 686 -0.75 35.98 -10.06
N GLU A 687 0.37 35.34 -9.70
CA GLU A 687 1.50 35.11 -10.61
C GLU A 687 1.11 34.16 -11.76
N LYS A 688 0.24 33.17 -11.48
CA LYS A 688 -0.33 32.33 -12.53
C LYS A 688 -1.27 33.11 -13.43
N GLU A 689 -2.15 33.94 -12.86
CA GLU A 689 -3.10 34.75 -13.63
C GLU A 689 -2.37 35.70 -14.59
N ALA A 690 -1.29 36.33 -14.10
CA ALA A 690 -0.41 37.16 -14.92
C ALA A 690 0.25 36.36 -16.06
N ALA A 691 0.76 35.15 -15.78
CA ALA A 691 1.34 34.28 -16.79
C ALA A 691 0.33 33.86 -17.88
N LEU A 692 -0.92 33.55 -17.50
CA LEU A 692 -1.98 33.22 -18.45
C LEU A 692 -2.35 34.43 -19.32
N LEU A 693 -2.43 35.62 -18.73
CA LEU A 693 -2.69 36.86 -19.48
C LEU A 693 -1.55 37.16 -20.48
N GLU A 694 -0.30 36.95 -20.10
CA GLU A 694 0.87 37.11 -20.98
C GLU A 694 0.81 36.14 -22.17
N LEU A 695 0.45 34.88 -21.96
CA LEU A 695 0.30 33.89 -23.04
C LEU A 695 -0.80 34.27 -24.04
N VAL A 696 -1.92 34.80 -23.55
CA VAL A 696 -3.03 35.24 -24.41
C VAL A 696 -2.66 36.50 -25.20
N THR A 697 -1.93 37.44 -24.59
CA THR A 697 -1.59 38.74 -25.23
C THR A 697 -0.37 38.67 -26.15
N SER A 698 0.56 37.73 -25.93
CA SER A 698 1.77 37.57 -26.74
C SER A 698 1.55 36.90 -28.10
N GLY A 699 0.32 36.48 -28.42
CA GLY A 699 0.01 35.84 -29.70
C GLY A 699 0.70 34.49 -29.90
N ALA A 700 1.03 33.79 -28.81
CA ALA A 700 1.61 32.46 -28.87
C ALA A 700 0.66 31.50 -29.62
N GLN A 701 1.06 31.09 -30.82
CA GLN A 701 0.35 30.11 -31.66
C GLN A 701 0.52 28.67 -31.13
#